data_AF-A0A7Y0TGX8-F1
#
_entry.id   AF-A0A7Y0TGX8-F1
#
_cell.length_a   1.000
_cell.length_b   1.000
_cell.length_c   1.000
_cell.angle_alpha   90.00
_cell.angle_beta   90.00
_cell.angle_gamma   90.00
#
_symmetry.space_group_name_H-M   'P 1'
#
loop_
_entity.id
_entity.type
_entity.pdbx_description
1 polymer ?
#
loop_
_entity_poly.entity_id
_entity_poly.type
_entity_poly.pdbx_seq_one_letter_code
_entity_poly.pdbx_strand_id
1 'polypeptide(L)'
;MITLYEDRIEQQSGIQRMIKRWCRKYRITTVAVILSSFPEGRTFALPIEGLTAAGKATISTPSSTSMHIVQESRQAIINWKSFDINNGESVNITQPTCQSTLLNRVSGNNPSQIFGTLTANGQIFLVNPNGVLFAPGASVNAGGVVASTLAIRDSDFLSEKYTLFRDGPACSVINQGSMNAGFIALLGSSAENAGSMITSRGLAGIAVGEGITLSFDPYGLVAIKVDQATYNAQIKNSGLIEADGGTIVMSASAADALLSSVVNNSGKVRAGTVTEHSGNVNIESGTIFNSGSIDAGNKIEATASGTMVNTGKLSAPEINAAVNNLADAGLWDTGGYPTGGDILINALGSIDITSASRISADGSQGGHISITAGKKLYLSGELSACGSTYQGGEIRITAPETTVAGTLARADGESGGGRIFIGGGWQGNDPTLANAATTVVTSSSRLNANALDNGSGGTVVIWSDQSTSFAGTIEAKGGINNGNGGEVEVSSHDKLTFEGNVIAAAPKGENGLLLLDPRNITIDANPTAQTFYLIPLVDANPEAGSQHGSGKIVELSNGNIIVATPSDDFTATNAGTVRLYRPDGTLISMLTGSTANDMVGNDLIALAGNNNAVTSTTNWSNSGLANAGAVTWIDGTTGISGNVSAVNSLVGSFANDEIGSKVTALANGNYVVSSPHWNNNIGAATWGDGSTAGNRLAGIVSAANSLVGSSPNDAIGSNVTALPNGNYVVGSGYWDNGTVTDVGAVTWCSGLGSTVGPVSATNSLVGSTKNDFIGASDSGLCTVTALTNSNYVVCSGYWDNGKAINAGAVTWGSGVGGTVGAVSADNSLVGSKTSNQVGWGSAAITVLNNGNYVVTSGFWDNGTVANVGAVTWCSGLGDTVGTVSAANSLIGTTKNDYIGSDDAASNNVKALSMETM
;
A
#
# COMPACT_ATOMS: atom_id res chain seq x y z
N MET A 1 22.82 -4.48 -36.77
CA MET A 1 23.67 -3.39 -36.24
C MET A 1 22.88 -2.12 -35.90
N ILE A 2 21.67 -1.91 -36.43
CA ILE A 2 20.81 -0.76 -36.07
C ILE A 2 19.95 -1.06 -34.82
N THR A 3 19.57 -2.32 -34.60
CA THR A 3 18.76 -2.77 -33.44
C THR A 3 19.49 -2.74 -32.09
N LEU A 4 20.83 -2.72 -32.07
CA LEU A 4 21.63 -2.61 -30.83
C LEU A 4 21.92 -1.15 -30.43
N TYR A 5 21.55 -0.19 -31.29
CA TYR A 5 21.75 1.24 -31.06
C TYR A 5 20.49 1.90 -30.48
N GLU A 6 19.30 1.42 -30.87
CA GLU A 6 18.01 1.89 -30.33
C GLU A 6 17.79 1.46 -28.86
N ASP A 7 18.13 0.21 -28.50
CA ASP A 7 18.07 -0.28 -27.11
C ASP A 7 18.98 0.50 -26.15
N ARG A 8 20.11 1.05 -26.63
CA ARG A 8 21.02 1.86 -25.81
C ARG A 8 20.54 3.29 -25.59
N ILE A 9 19.83 3.86 -26.56
CA ILE A 9 19.27 5.21 -26.45
C ILE A 9 18.05 5.20 -25.50
N GLU A 10 17.25 4.14 -25.53
CA GLU A 10 16.17 3.96 -24.55
C GLU A 10 16.68 3.79 -23.13
N GLN A 11 17.73 2.98 -22.89
CA GLN A 11 18.35 2.87 -21.56
C GLN A 11 18.90 4.20 -21.04
N GLN A 12 19.59 4.99 -21.87
CA GLN A 12 20.11 6.31 -21.45
C GLN A 12 19.01 7.34 -21.21
N SER A 13 17.92 7.32 -21.98
CA SER A 13 16.75 8.18 -21.77
C SER A 13 15.97 7.83 -20.49
N GLY A 14 15.93 6.54 -20.13
CA GLY A 14 15.39 6.04 -18.88
C GLY A 14 16.21 6.49 -17.67
N ILE A 15 17.55 6.43 -17.77
CA ILE A 15 18.48 6.89 -16.74
C ILE A 15 18.39 8.41 -16.54
N GLN A 16 18.28 9.20 -17.60
CA GLN A 16 18.06 10.66 -17.53
C GLN A 16 16.71 11.02 -16.87
N ARG A 17 15.65 10.25 -17.12
CA ARG A 17 14.35 10.39 -16.43
C ARG A 17 14.44 9.98 -14.95
N MET A 18 15.22 8.96 -14.61
CA MET A 18 15.52 8.56 -13.23
C MET A 18 16.31 9.62 -12.46
N ILE A 19 17.34 10.22 -13.08
CA ILE A 19 18.12 11.32 -12.50
C ILE A 19 17.26 12.57 -12.31
N LYS A 20 16.38 12.90 -13.27
CA LYS A 20 15.38 13.98 -13.10
C LYS A 20 14.38 13.68 -11.97
N ARG A 21 13.96 12.43 -11.78
CA ARG A 21 13.13 12.02 -10.62
C ARG A 21 13.88 12.12 -9.29
N TRP A 22 15.16 11.75 -9.27
CA TRP A 22 16.04 11.83 -8.11
C TRP A 22 16.31 13.29 -7.68
N CYS A 23 16.62 14.19 -8.63
CA CYS A 23 16.85 15.62 -8.34
C CYS A 23 15.56 16.41 -8.02
N ARG A 24 14.40 15.99 -8.54
CA ARG A 24 13.11 16.68 -8.29
C ARG A 24 12.54 16.37 -6.91
N LYS A 25 12.98 15.27 -6.27
CA LYS A 25 12.59 14.88 -4.91
C LYS A 25 13.34 15.67 -3.80
N TYR A 26 14.47 16.30 -4.12
CA TYR A 26 15.28 17.06 -3.16
C TYR A 26 15.80 18.35 -3.82
N ARG A 27 15.12 19.48 -3.57
CA ARG A 27 15.32 20.83 -4.18
C ARG A 27 16.79 21.19 -4.48
N ILE A 28 17.26 20.91 -5.70
CA ILE A 28 18.52 21.43 -6.23
C ILE A 28 18.23 22.16 -7.56
N THR A 29 18.54 23.46 -7.59
CA THR A 29 18.41 24.32 -8.77
C THR A 29 19.42 23.89 -9.84
N THR A 30 18.93 23.45 -11.00
CA THR A 30 19.80 23.18 -12.17
C THR A 30 19.83 24.41 -13.08
N VAL A 31 21.01 25.00 -13.30
CA VAL A 31 21.24 25.92 -14.42
C VAL A 31 21.37 25.08 -15.68
N ALA A 32 20.44 25.24 -16.62
CA ALA A 32 20.50 24.61 -17.93
C ALA A 32 21.60 25.28 -18.78
N VAL A 33 22.68 24.55 -19.07
CA VAL A 33 23.64 24.93 -20.11
C VAL A 33 23.19 24.23 -21.40
N ILE A 34 22.85 25.03 -22.42
CA ILE A 34 22.62 24.58 -23.79
C ILE A 34 23.95 24.09 -24.36
N LEU A 35 24.08 22.81 -24.69
CA LEU A 35 25.22 22.29 -25.45
C LEU A 35 24.82 22.06 -26.90
N SER A 36 25.44 22.85 -27.77
CA SER A 36 25.62 22.55 -29.18
C SER A 36 26.58 21.35 -29.35
N SER A 37 26.34 20.60 -30.42
CA SER A 37 26.97 19.32 -30.78
C SER A 37 28.50 19.36 -30.78
N PHE A 38 29.12 18.52 -29.94
CA PHE A 38 30.51 18.09 -30.03
C PHE A 38 30.58 16.55 -30.14
N PRO A 39 31.67 15.97 -30.70
CA PRO A 39 31.78 14.54 -30.95
C PRO A 39 31.84 13.74 -29.65
N GLU A 40 31.26 12.53 -29.65
CA GLU A 40 31.22 11.58 -28.53
C GLU A 40 32.64 11.16 -28.07
N GLY A 41 33.23 11.94 -27.17
CA GLY A 41 34.29 11.47 -26.29
C GLY A 41 33.66 10.73 -25.13
N ARG A 42 34.01 9.45 -24.92
CA ARG A 42 33.67 8.75 -23.68
C ARG A 42 34.34 9.48 -22.51
N THR A 43 33.57 10.20 -21.70
CA THR A 43 34.08 10.80 -20.45
C THR A 43 34.21 9.69 -19.41
N PHE A 44 35.44 9.25 -19.17
CA PHE A 44 35.75 8.31 -18.10
C PHE A 44 35.59 8.99 -16.73
N ALA A 45 35.05 8.28 -15.74
CA ALA A 45 34.63 8.85 -14.43
C ALA A 45 35.36 8.24 -13.22
N LEU A 46 36.47 7.53 -13.43
CA LEU A 46 37.31 7.01 -12.33
C LEU A 46 37.51 8.05 -11.21
N PRO A 47 37.70 7.62 -9.94
CA PRO A 47 37.89 8.56 -8.82
C PRO A 47 38.96 9.61 -9.12
N ILE A 48 38.72 10.88 -8.74
CA ILE A 48 39.59 12.00 -9.09
C ILE A 48 40.13 12.74 -7.87
N GLU A 49 41.34 13.29 -8.04
CA GLU A 49 42.05 14.10 -7.03
C GLU A 49 42.24 13.38 -5.69
N GLY A 50 42.62 12.10 -5.73
CA GLY A 50 42.90 11.30 -4.54
C GLY A 50 44.17 11.78 -3.82
N LEU A 51 44.03 12.17 -2.55
CA LEU A 51 45.13 12.59 -1.68
C LEU A 51 45.17 11.73 -0.41
N THR A 52 46.28 11.01 -0.23
CA THR A 52 46.53 10.22 0.99
C THR A 52 46.72 11.16 2.19
N ALA A 53 45.79 11.15 3.13
CA ALA A 53 45.78 11.98 4.33
C ALA A 53 46.45 11.30 5.53
N ALA A 54 46.38 9.97 5.62
CA ALA A 54 47.04 9.17 6.66
C ALA A 54 47.42 7.78 6.13
N GLY A 55 48.43 7.17 6.74
CA GLY A 55 48.97 5.89 6.28
C GLY A 55 49.79 6.01 5.00
N LYS A 56 50.01 4.88 4.32
CA LYS A 56 50.73 4.79 3.05
C LYS A 56 49.84 4.08 2.03
N ALA A 57 49.48 4.80 0.98
CA ALA A 57 48.77 4.27 -0.17
C ALA A 57 49.22 4.98 -1.45
N THR A 58 49.47 4.21 -2.50
CA THR A 58 49.86 4.69 -3.83
C THR A 58 48.72 4.48 -4.80
N ILE A 59 48.36 5.53 -5.56
CA ILE A 59 47.27 5.52 -6.53
C ILE A 59 47.88 5.52 -7.93
N SER A 60 47.40 4.63 -8.81
CA SER A 60 47.83 4.55 -10.20
C SER A 60 46.64 4.29 -11.13
N THR A 61 46.72 4.77 -12.37
CA THR A 61 45.68 4.59 -13.40
C THR A 61 46.29 3.90 -14.61
N PRO A 62 46.48 2.57 -14.57
CA PRO A 62 47.14 1.83 -15.65
C PRO A 62 46.40 1.90 -17.00
N SER A 63 45.12 2.24 -17.01
CA SER A 63 44.38 2.61 -18.23
C SER A 63 43.31 3.65 -17.92
N SER A 64 42.67 4.20 -18.95
CA SER A 64 41.57 5.16 -18.77
C SER A 64 40.33 4.57 -18.11
N THR A 65 40.22 3.24 -18.01
CA THR A 65 39.09 2.52 -17.40
C THR A 65 39.50 1.72 -16.16
N SER A 66 40.75 1.84 -15.70
CA SER A 66 41.23 1.10 -14.54
C SER A 66 42.07 1.96 -13.62
N MET A 67 41.70 1.95 -12.34
CA MET A 67 42.50 2.48 -11.24
C MET A 67 42.98 1.34 -10.34
N HIS A 68 44.23 1.43 -9.90
CA HIS A 68 44.84 0.56 -8.91
C HIS A 68 45.33 1.36 -7.71
N ILE A 69 44.88 0.98 -6.52
CA ILE A 69 45.31 1.55 -5.23
C ILE A 69 46.09 0.48 -4.49
N VAL A 70 47.35 0.75 -4.16
CA VAL A 70 48.19 -0.14 -3.36
C VAL A 70 48.40 0.49 -1.99
N GLN A 71 47.74 -0.06 -0.98
CA GLN A 71 47.91 0.31 0.42
C GLN A 71 49.05 -0.52 1.03
N GLU A 72 49.98 0.15 1.70
CA GLU A 72 51.15 -0.46 2.34
C GLU A 72 51.03 -0.51 3.87
N SER A 73 50.27 0.41 4.48
CA SER A 73 50.03 0.45 5.92
C SER A 73 48.78 -0.34 6.32
N ARG A 74 48.69 -0.82 7.57
CA ARG A 74 47.50 -1.53 8.10
C ARG A 74 46.22 -0.70 7.95
N GLN A 75 46.32 0.61 8.16
CA GLN A 75 45.23 1.57 7.97
C GLN A 75 45.69 2.72 7.09
N ALA A 76 44.83 3.22 6.21
CA ALA A 76 45.10 4.42 5.41
C ALA A 76 43.80 5.22 5.17
N ILE A 77 43.96 6.52 4.94
CA ILE A 77 42.87 7.45 4.60
C ILE A 77 43.24 8.14 3.30
N ILE A 78 42.33 8.12 2.32
CA ILE A 78 42.43 8.86 1.07
C ILE A 78 41.21 9.77 0.96
N ASN A 79 41.45 11.07 0.82
CA ASN A 79 40.41 12.05 0.52
C ASN A 79 40.29 12.20 -1.01
N TRP A 80 39.07 12.31 -1.50
CA TRP A 80 38.73 12.37 -2.93
C TRP A 80 37.85 13.57 -3.24
N LYS A 81 38.03 14.17 -4.42
CA LYS A 81 37.08 15.17 -4.92
C LYS A 81 35.78 14.53 -5.40
N SER A 82 35.88 13.42 -6.14
CA SER A 82 34.76 12.51 -6.39
C SER A 82 35.26 11.07 -6.43
N PHE A 83 34.36 10.14 -6.16
CA PHE A 83 34.63 8.70 -6.22
C PHE A 83 33.49 8.06 -6.98
N ASP A 84 33.67 7.94 -8.29
CA ASP A 84 32.72 7.40 -9.24
C ASP A 84 33.40 6.26 -10.03
N ILE A 85 32.61 5.30 -10.51
CA ILE A 85 33.10 4.20 -11.33
C ILE A 85 32.05 3.94 -12.40
N ASN A 86 32.28 4.36 -13.65
CA ASN A 86 31.31 4.15 -14.73
C ASN A 86 31.22 2.68 -15.15
N ASN A 87 30.18 2.35 -15.92
CA ASN A 87 30.02 1.02 -16.50
C ASN A 87 31.23 0.67 -17.39
N GLY A 88 31.84 -0.49 -17.14
CA GLY A 88 33.08 -0.94 -17.78
C GLY A 88 34.37 -0.39 -17.17
N GLU A 89 34.30 0.43 -16.12
CA GLU A 89 35.45 0.87 -15.33
C GLU A 89 35.67 -0.02 -14.10
N SER A 90 36.91 -0.02 -13.59
CA SER A 90 37.29 -0.77 -12.40
C SER A 90 38.22 0.00 -11.46
N VAL A 91 38.01 -0.16 -10.15
CA VAL A 91 38.93 0.25 -9.09
C VAL A 91 39.36 -1.00 -8.33
N ASN A 92 40.66 -1.29 -8.33
CA ASN A 92 41.24 -2.46 -7.68
C ASN A 92 42.16 -2.03 -6.53
N ILE A 93 41.89 -2.51 -5.33
CA ILE A 93 42.58 -2.10 -4.10
C ILE A 93 43.34 -3.29 -3.54
N THR A 94 44.67 -3.17 -3.46
CA THR A 94 45.54 -4.17 -2.85
C THR A 94 46.00 -3.65 -1.49
N GLN A 95 45.70 -4.41 -0.43
CA GLN A 95 45.98 -4.08 0.96
C GLN A 95 46.85 -5.15 1.62
N PRO A 96 47.56 -4.85 2.72
CA PRO A 96 48.50 -5.82 3.32
C PRO A 96 47.84 -7.12 3.80
N THR A 97 46.64 -7.05 4.35
CA THR A 97 45.89 -8.20 4.89
C THR A 97 44.38 -8.01 4.68
N CYS A 98 43.59 -9.07 4.87
CA CYS A 98 42.12 -8.99 4.86
C CYS A 98 41.53 -8.14 6.01
N GLN A 99 42.31 -7.89 7.07
CA GLN A 99 41.96 -7.02 8.18
C GLN A 99 42.40 -5.56 7.98
N SER A 100 43.14 -5.26 6.90
CA SER A 100 43.59 -3.90 6.63
C SER A 100 42.41 -3.03 6.22
N THR A 101 42.35 -1.78 6.70
CA THR A 101 41.23 -0.87 6.44
C THR A 101 41.67 0.32 5.60
N LEU A 102 40.87 0.66 4.58
CA LEU A 102 41.04 1.86 3.77
C LEU A 102 39.80 2.75 3.88
N LEU A 103 39.98 3.98 4.34
CA LEU A 103 38.94 5.01 4.29
C LEU A 103 39.08 5.84 3.00
N ASN A 104 38.08 5.72 2.13
CA ASN A 104 37.87 6.59 0.99
C ASN A 104 36.81 7.63 1.38
N ARG A 105 37.24 8.88 1.60
CA ARG A 105 36.35 9.97 1.98
C ARG A 105 36.18 10.95 0.82
N VAL A 106 34.95 11.20 0.41
CA VAL A 106 34.63 12.19 -0.62
C VAL A 106 34.32 13.54 0.02
N SER A 107 35.03 14.58 -0.39
CA SER A 107 34.84 15.97 0.07
C SER A 107 34.24 16.90 -1.01
N GLY A 108 33.92 16.37 -2.19
CA GLY A 108 33.14 17.09 -3.20
C GLY A 108 31.65 17.20 -2.85
N ASN A 109 30.88 17.82 -3.74
CA ASN A 109 29.44 18.06 -3.54
C ASN A 109 28.54 17.05 -4.27
N ASN A 110 29.14 16.07 -4.96
CA ASN A 110 28.43 15.09 -5.76
C ASN A 110 28.32 13.76 -5.01
N PRO A 111 27.21 13.03 -5.16
CA PRO A 111 27.10 11.65 -4.68
C PRO A 111 28.11 10.76 -5.40
N SER A 112 28.50 9.66 -4.76
CA SER A 112 29.30 8.61 -5.40
C SER A 112 28.41 7.73 -6.27
N GLN A 113 28.73 7.62 -7.56
CA GLN A 113 27.99 6.81 -8.52
C GLN A 113 28.83 5.62 -8.99
N ILE A 114 28.47 4.42 -8.53
CA ILE A 114 29.18 3.17 -8.81
C ILE A 114 28.34 2.34 -9.76
N PHE A 115 28.72 2.32 -11.04
CA PHE A 115 28.15 1.49 -12.11
C PHE A 115 29.08 0.33 -12.50
N GLY A 116 30.39 0.46 -12.25
CA GLY A 116 31.41 -0.51 -12.62
C GLY A 116 31.82 -1.44 -11.48
N THR A 117 33.09 -1.83 -11.48
CA THR A 117 33.63 -2.85 -10.55
C THR A 117 34.54 -2.24 -9.48
N LEU A 118 34.33 -2.62 -8.22
CA LEU A 118 35.19 -2.26 -7.09
C LEU A 118 35.69 -3.53 -6.39
N THR A 119 37.00 -3.75 -6.37
CA THR A 119 37.60 -4.92 -5.70
C THR A 119 38.60 -4.52 -4.62
N ALA A 120 38.61 -5.26 -3.51
CA ALA A 120 39.60 -5.11 -2.45
C ALA A 120 39.87 -6.46 -1.77
N ASN A 121 41.12 -6.75 -1.38
CA ASN A 121 41.37 -7.95 -0.57
C ASN A 121 41.17 -7.72 0.94
N GLY A 122 41.06 -6.46 1.38
CA GLY A 122 40.77 -6.07 2.76
C GLY A 122 39.46 -5.26 2.87
N GLN A 123 39.38 -4.42 3.90
CA GLN A 123 38.16 -3.69 4.24
C GLN A 123 38.16 -2.28 3.65
N ILE A 124 37.03 -1.89 3.08
CA ILE A 124 36.83 -0.58 2.45
C ILE A 124 35.72 0.20 3.16
N PHE A 125 36.00 1.47 3.44
CA PHE A 125 35.03 2.44 3.89
C PHE A 125 34.88 3.46 2.76
N LEU A 126 33.68 3.59 2.19
CA LEU A 126 33.33 4.63 1.24
C LEU A 126 32.37 5.60 1.93
N VAL A 127 32.89 6.77 2.28
CA VAL A 127 32.17 7.81 3.01
C VAL A 127 31.92 9.01 2.10
N ASN A 128 30.66 9.28 1.80
CA ASN A 128 30.24 10.44 1.02
C ASN A 128 28.93 11.04 1.58
N PRO A 129 29.00 12.19 2.29
CA PRO A 129 27.82 12.86 2.84
C PRO A 129 26.73 13.23 1.82
N ASN A 130 27.08 13.32 0.53
CA ASN A 130 26.13 13.65 -0.53
C ASN A 130 25.36 12.44 -1.08
N GLY A 131 25.66 11.23 -0.61
CA GLY A 131 25.00 9.99 -1.03
C GLY A 131 25.94 9.00 -1.73
N VAL A 132 25.55 7.73 -1.71
CA VAL A 132 26.26 6.63 -2.37
C VAL A 132 25.25 5.76 -3.12
N LEU A 133 25.44 5.59 -4.42
CA LEU A 133 24.63 4.73 -5.27
C LEU A 133 25.50 3.65 -5.91
N PHE A 134 25.12 2.38 -5.70
CA PHE A 134 25.58 1.26 -6.50
C PHE A 134 24.47 0.90 -7.47
N ALA A 135 24.66 1.20 -8.76
CA ALA A 135 23.65 1.06 -9.79
C ALA A 135 23.49 -0.40 -10.27
N PRO A 136 22.43 -0.72 -11.05
CA PRO A 136 22.26 -2.05 -11.62
C PRO A 136 23.48 -2.45 -12.46
N GLY A 137 24.01 -3.65 -12.22
CA GLY A 137 25.23 -4.16 -12.87
C GLY A 137 26.54 -3.82 -12.16
N ALA A 138 26.53 -2.95 -11.15
CA ALA A 138 27.71 -2.69 -10.32
C ALA A 138 28.11 -3.95 -9.53
N SER A 139 29.42 -4.18 -9.39
CA SER A 139 29.96 -5.34 -8.67
C SER A 139 31.00 -4.91 -7.65
N VAL A 140 30.75 -5.22 -6.38
CA VAL A 140 31.68 -4.95 -5.27
C VAL A 140 32.12 -6.27 -4.64
N ASN A 141 33.43 -6.49 -4.55
CA ASN A 141 34.01 -7.66 -3.87
C ASN A 141 35.11 -7.20 -2.90
N ALA A 142 34.94 -7.43 -1.60
CA ALA A 142 35.88 -6.95 -0.58
C ALA A 142 36.03 -7.89 0.62
N GLY A 143 37.09 -7.72 1.43
CA GLY A 143 37.16 -8.33 2.76
C GLY A 143 36.11 -7.77 3.73
N GLY A 144 35.66 -6.53 3.50
CA GLY A 144 34.54 -5.90 4.21
C GLY A 144 34.15 -4.58 3.55
N VAL A 145 32.88 -4.20 3.61
CA VAL A 145 32.36 -2.96 3.00
C VAL A 145 31.60 -2.15 4.03
N VAL A 146 31.97 -0.89 4.18
CA VAL A 146 31.14 0.14 4.82
C VAL A 146 30.86 1.22 3.79
N ALA A 147 29.60 1.39 3.39
CA ALA A 147 29.16 2.51 2.58
C ALA A 147 28.33 3.46 3.44
N SER A 148 28.72 4.73 3.52
CA SER A 148 28.15 5.65 4.50
C SER A 148 27.95 7.06 3.96
N THR A 149 26.81 7.67 4.30
CA THR A 149 26.64 9.14 4.22
C THR A 149 27.00 9.84 5.53
N LEU A 150 27.23 9.10 6.62
CA LEU A 150 27.77 9.62 7.87
C LEU A 150 29.30 9.73 7.76
N ALA A 151 29.86 10.80 8.32
CA ALA A 151 31.29 11.02 8.40
C ALA A 151 31.92 10.29 9.58
N ILE A 152 33.23 10.09 9.51
CA ILE A 152 34.07 9.57 10.59
C ILE A 152 35.29 10.47 10.71
N ARG A 153 35.74 10.76 11.94
CA ARG A 153 36.95 11.57 12.17
C ARG A 153 38.20 10.74 11.89
N ASP A 154 39.28 11.38 11.43
CA ASP A 154 40.56 10.70 11.21
C ASP A 154 41.08 10.02 12.48
N SER A 155 40.99 10.72 13.62
CA SER A 155 41.41 10.19 14.91
C SER A 155 40.62 8.95 15.33
N ASP A 156 39.32 8.94 15.05
CA ASP A 156 38.42 7.84 15.40
C ASP A 156 38.72 6.62 14.53
N PHE A 157 38.87 6.81 13.21
CA PHE A 157 39.26 5.75 12.28
C PHE A 157 40.64 5.13 12.62
N LEU A 158 41.64 5.97 12.88
CA LEU A 158 43.02 5.55 13.18
C LEU A 158 43.17 4.92 14.58
N SER A 159 42.21 5.15 15.48
CA SER A 159 42.17 4.50 16.81
C SER A 159 41.24 3.28 16.84
N GLU A 160 40.75 2.82 15.68
CA GLU A 160 39.81 1.69 15.55
C GLU A 160 38.48 1.93 16.31
N LYS A 161 38.14 3.20 16.55
CA LYS A 161 36.88 3.63 17.14
C LYS A 161 35.93 4.07 16.03
N TYR A 162 35.17 3.14 15.48
CA TYR A 162 34.29 3.39 14.33
C TYR A 162 32.95 4.02 14.75
N THR A 163 32.99 5.24 15.30
CA THR A 163 31.81 6.07 15.55
C THR A 163 31.64 7.04 14.39
N LEU A 164 30.52 6.92 13.68
CA LEU A 164 30.14 7.77 12.56
C LEU A 164 29.08 8.78 13.00
N PHE A 165 29.11 9.97 12.42
CA PHE A 165 28.23 11.09 12.75
C PHE A 165 27.78 11.83 11.49
N ARG A 166 26.62 12.49 11.54
CA ARG A 166 26.13 13.33 10.44
C ARG A 166 27.01 14.57 10.29
N ASP A 167 27.55 14.77 9.09
CA ASP A 167 28.36 15.94 8.70
C ASP A 167 27.94 16.42 7.30
N GLY A 168 26.67 16.81 7.16
CA GLY A 168 26.10 17.18 5.86
C GLY A 168 24.59 16.96 5.76
N PRO A 169 24.04 17.02 4.52
CA PRO A 169 22.62 16.80 4.28
C PRO A 169 22.18 15.36 4.60
N ALA A 170 20.89 15.18 4.85
CA ALA A 170 20.28 13.86 5.02
C ALA A 170 20.16 13.14 3.67
N CYS A 171 21.19 12.38 3.29
CA CYS A 171 21.26 11.64 2.04
C CYS A 171 21.12 10.12 2.26
N SER A 172 21.04 9.38 1.14
CA SER A 172 20.78 7.94 1.11
C SER A 172 22.00 7.11 0.68
N VAL A 173 22.08 5.89 1.18
CA VAL A 173 22.91 4.81 0.61
C VAL A 173 22.00 3.82 -0.11
N ILE A 174 22.23 3.60 -1.41
CA ILE A 174 21.36 2.76 -2.24
C ILE A 174 22.21 1.69 -2.94
N ASN A 175 21.88 0.42 -2.71
CA ASN A 175 22.44 -0.70 -3.45
C ASN A 175 21.42 -1.30 -4.43
N GLN A 176 21.71 -1.23 -5.72
CA GLN A 176 21.00 -1.91 -6.82
C GLN A 176 21.93 -2.90 -7.57
N GLY A 177 23.19 -3.01 -7.13
CA GLY A 177 24.19 -3.91 -7.69
C GLY A 177 24.39 -5.17 -6.85
N SER A 178 25.54 -5.82 -7.03
CA SER A 178 25.94 -7.00 -6.26
C SER A 178 27.12 -6.68 -5.35
N MET A 179 26.96 -6.91 -4.06
CA MET A 179 28.01 -6.82 -3.05
C MET A 179 28.30 -8.19 -2.45
N ASN A 180 29.56 -8.61 -2.51
CA ASN A 180 30.05 -9.81 -1.83
C ASN A 180 31.22 -9.42 -0.92
N ALA A 181 31.07 -9.60 0.39
CA ALA A 181 32.15 -9.26 1.30
C ALA A 181 32.10 -10.05 2.62
N GLY A 182 33.20 -10.01 3.39
CA GLY A 182 33.24 -10.63 4.73
C GLY A 182 32.21 -10.00 5.69
N PHE A 183 31.96 -8.70 5.57
CA PHE A 183 30.82 -8.01 6.18
C PHE A 183 30.39 -6.85 5.28
N ILE A 184 29.12 -6.43 5.38
CA ILE A 184 28.57 -5.30 4.62
C ILE A 184 27.77 -4.42 5.58
N ALA A 185 28.02 -3.11 5.58
CA ALA A 185 27.26 -2.12 6.33
C ALA A 185 26.86 -0.94 5.44
N LEU A 186 25.55 -0.69 5.30
CA LEU A 186 24.99 0.49 4.64
C LEU A 186 24.48 1.47 5.69
N LEU A 187 25.07 2.66 5.77
CA LEU A 187 24.88 3.59 6.88
C LEU A 187 24.45 4.97 6.38
N GLY A 188 23.41 5.56 6.97
CA GLY A 188 23.01 6.91 6.54
C GLY A 188 21.76 7.42 7.20
N SER A 189 21.14 8.41 6.55
CA SER A 189 19.85 8.98 6.99
C SER A 189 18.65 8.26 6.37
N SER A 190 18.90 7.52 5.29
CA SER A 190 18.03 6.50 4.74
C SER A 190 18.90 5.50 3.98
N ALA A 191 18.42 4.26 3.83
CA ALA A 191 19.16 3.25 3.11
C ALA A 191 18.24 2.26 2.40
N GLU A 192 18.68 1.81 1.22
CA GLU A 192 17.92 0.88 0.38
C GLU A 192 18.83 -0.21 -0.19
N ASN A 193 18.34 -1.45 -0.13
CA ASN A 193 18.87 -2.58 -0.88
C ASN A 193 17.80 -3.13 -1.84
N ALA A 194 18.01 -2.90 -3.13
CA ALA A 194 17.26 -3.48 -4.24
C ALA A 194 18.11 -4.46 -5.09
N GLY A 195 19.41 -4.58 -4.78
CA GLY A 195 20.33 -5.53 -5.37
C GLY A 195 20.58 -6.74 -4.46
N SER A 196 21.83 -7.20 -4.38
CA SER A 196 22.23 -8.27 -3.46
C SER A 196 23.36 -7.84 -2.53
N MET A 197 23.22 -8.17 -1.24
CA MET A 197 24.28 -8.11 -0.23
C MET A 197 24.52 -9.52 0.28
N ILE A 198 25.72 -10.06 0.07
CA ILE A 198 26.05 -11.44 0.43
C ILE A 198 27.32 -11.44 1.30
N THR A 199 27.21 -12.02 2.48
CA THR A 199 28.32 -12.31 3.39
C THR A 199 28.33 -13.78 3.78
N SER A 200 29.49 -14.30 4.18
CA SER A 200 29.61 -15.68 4.67
C SER A 200 30.14 -15.66 6.10
N ARG A 201 29.34 -16.11 7.07
CA ARG A 201 29.63 -16.09 8.52
C ARG A 201 29.84 -14.71 9.15
N GLY A 202 29.67 -13.63 8.40
CA GLY A 202 29.84 -12.26 8.89
C GLY A 202 28.53 -11.50 9.04
N LEU A 203 28.63 -10.20 9.29
CA LEU A 203 27.47 -9.33 9.47
C LEU A 203 27.08 -8.63 8.16
N ALA A 204 25.80 -8.71 7.77
CA ALA A 204 25.22 -7.87 6.73
C ALA A 204 24.18 -6.93 7.37
N GLY A 205 24.41 -5.62 7.31
CA GLY A 205 23.64 -4.68 8.09
C GLY A 205 23.25 -3.41 7.36
N ILE A 206 22.05 -2.91 7.65
CA ILE A 206 21.59 -1.59 7.27
C ILE A 206 21.25 -0.84 8.54
N ALA A 207 21.83 0.34 8.75
CA ALA A 207 21.51 1.15 9.91
C ALA A 207 21.31 2.62 9.55
N VAL A 208 20.25 3.21 10.12
CA VAL A 208 19.81 4.56 9.79
C VAL A 208 19.65 5.41 11.06
N GLY A 209 20.38 6.53 11.08
CA GLY A 209 20.45 7.47 12.19
C GLY A 209 21.39 8.65 11.90
N GLU A 210 21.59 9.52 12.87
CA GLU A 210 22.57 10.64 12.82
C GLU A 210 23.90 10.29 13.47
N GLY A 211 23.93 9.23 14.28
CA GLY A 211 25.13 8.71 14.92
C GLY A 211 25.06 7.19 14.98
N ILE A 212 26.11 6.52 14.49
CA ILE A 212 26.16 5.05 14.42
C ILE A 212 27.54 4.58 14.88
N THR A 213 27.59 3.56 15.72
CA THR A 213 28.83 2.90 16.12
C THR A 213 28.90 1.49 15.56
N LEU A 214 30.04 1.16 14.95
CA LEU A 214 30.39 -0.17 14.50
C LEU A 214 31.36 -0.81 15.50
N SER A 215 31.07 -2.04 15.94
CA SER A 215 31.93 -2.79 16.86
C SER A 215 32.57 -3.96 16.14
N PHE A 216 33.89 -4.05 16.22
CA PHE A 216 34.70 -5.09 15.58
C PHE A 216 35.37 -5.97 16.63
N ASP A 217 35.50 -7.25 16.31
CA ASP A 217 36.38 -8.19 17.00
C ASP A 217 37.51 -8.63 16.04
N PRO A 218 38.44 -9.51 16.47
CA PRO A 218 39.51 -10.01 15.59
C PRO A 218 39.01 -10.75 14.33
N TYR A 219 37.75 -11.16 14.28
CA TYR A 219 37.15 -11.95 13.20
C TYR A 219 36.25 -11.13 12.27
N GLY A 220 35.78 -9.95 12.67
CA GLY A 220 35.03 -9.03 11.81
C GLY A 220 34.10 -8.07 12.55
N LEU A 221 33.14 -7.51 11.81
CA LEU A 221 32.07 -6.67 12.36
C LEU A 221 31.08 -7.55 13.13
N VAL A 222 30.86 -7.25 14.41
CA VAL A 222 29.99 -8.04 15.31
C VAL A 222 28.73 -7.30 15.73
N ALA A 223 28.71 -5.97 15.69
CA ALA A 223 27.52 -5.19 16.02
C ALA A 223 27.47 -3.85 15.28
N ILE A 224 26.24 -3.42 14.99
CA ILE A 224 25.91 -2.08 14.51
C ILE A 224 24.92 -1.48 15.51
N LYS A 225 25.23 -0.30 16.05
CA LYS A 225 24.37 0.39 17.01
C LYS A 225 24.03 1.78 16.51
N VAL A 226 22.75 2.14 16.53
CA VAL A 226 22.30 3.52 16.30
C VAL A 226 22.35 4.27 17.63
N ASP A 227 23.23 5.26 17.73
CA ASP A 227 23.45 6.07 18.94
C ASP A 227 22.65 7.36 18.95
N GLN A 228 22.36 7.92 17.77
CA GLN A 228 21.55 9.11 17.61
C GLN A 228 20.56 8.92 16.46
N ALA A 229 19.30 9.21 16.76
CA ALA A 229 18.19 9.03 15.84
C ALA A 229 18.13 10.14 14.77
N THR A 230 17.44 9.89 13.65
CA THR A 230 17.27 10.90 12.58
C THR A 230 15.80 11.19 12.26
N TYR A 231 15.53 12.26 11.52
CA TYR A 231 14.20 12.58 11.01
C TYR A 231 13.83 11.63 9.86
N ASN A 232 12.66 10.98 9.91
CA ASN A 232 12.16 10.06 8.88
C ASN A 232 13.16 8.94 8.50
N ALA A 233 13.72 8.27 9.50
CA ALA A 233 14.61 7.14 9.29
C ALA A 233 13.93 6.03 8.49
N GLN A 234 14.45 5.69 7.31
CA GLN A 234 13.85 4.69 6.44
C GLN A 234 14.87 3.66 5.92
N ILE A 235 14.56 2.38 6.15
CA ILE A 235 15.25 1.22 5.57
C ILE A 235 14.29 0.53 4.59
N LYS A 236 14.77 0.24 3.38
CA LYS A 236 14.04 -0.56 2.39
C LYS A 236 14.88 -1.75 1.94
N ASN A 237 14.31 -2.95 1.97
CA ASN A 237 14.88 -4.12 1.33
C ASN A 237 13.85 -4.71 0.35
N SER A 238 14.11 -4.56 -0.95
CA SER A 238 13.38 -5.23 -2.03
C SER A 238 14.22 -6.29 -2.75
N GLY A 239 15.53 -6.32 -2.46
CA GLY A 239 16.50 -7.26 -3.00
C GLY A 239 16.80 -8.45 -2.08
N LEU A 240 18.02 -8.95 -2.17
CA LEU A 240 18.55 -10.05 -1.35
C LEU A 240 19.54 -9.52 -0.29
N ILE A 241 19.36 -9.96 0.95
CA ILE A 241 20.37 -9.90 2.00
C ILE A 241 20.64 -11.33 2.47
N GLU A 242 21.87 -11.82 2.29
CA GLU A 242 22.27 -13.17 2.68
C GLU A 242 23.52 -13.11 3.58
N ALA A 243 23.45 -13.74 4.75
CA ALA A 243 24.54 -13.87 5.72
C ALA A 243 24.51 -15.26 6.37
N ASP A 244 24.63 -16.31 5.56
CA ASP A 244 24.59 -17.70 6.04
C ASP A 244 25.70 -17.95 7.09
N GLY A 245 25.30 -18.49 8.24
CA GLY A 245 26.12 -18.69 9.44
C GLY A 245 26.51 -17.41 10.19
N GLY A 246 25.96 -16.26 9.80
CA GLY A 246 26.27 -14.94 10.35
C GLY A 246 25.02 -14.21 10.88
N THR A 247 25.08 -12.87 10.89
CA THR A 247 24.00 -12.03 11.46
C THR A 247 23.54 -11.00 10.45
N ILE A 248 22.23 -10.82 10.34
CA ILE A 248 21.63 -9.70 9.61
C ILE A 248 21.05 -8.70 10.60
N VAL A 249 21.34 -7.41 10.40
CA VAL A 249 20.82 -6.32 11.25
C VAL A 249 20.14 -5.25 10.39
N MET A 250 18.91 -4.90 10.74
CA MET A 250 18.22 -3.72 10.19
C MET A 250 17.76 -2.82 11.35
N SER A 251 18.47 -1.73 11.59
CA SER A 251 18.21 -0.85 12.75
C SER A 251 17.96 0.59 12.30
N ALA A 252 16.77 1.12 12.59
CA ALA A 252 16.38 2.49 12.27
C ALA A 252 15.80 3.19 13.50
N SER A 253 16.34 4.36 13.83
CA SER A 253 15.89 5.14 14.98
C SER A 253 15.44 6.55 14.57
N ALA A 254 14.27 6.98 15.03
CA ALA A 254 13.70 8.30 14.76
C ALA A 254 13.76 9.25 15.98
N ALA A 255 14.05 10.54 15.74
CA ALA A 255 14.35 11.51 16.81
C ALA A 255 13.10 12.10 17.51
N ASP A 256 11.92 11.95 16.91
CA ASP A 256 10.65 12.47 17.43
C ASP A 256 9.65 11.31 17.56
N ALA A 257 8.92 11.25 18.67
CA ALA A 257 7.90 10.22 18.89
C ALA A 257 6.69 10.37 17.94
N LEU A 258 6.47 11.56 17.37
CA LEU A 258 5.42 11.79 16.36
C LEU A 258 5.80 11.30 14.96
N LEU A 259 7.05 10.88 14.75
CA LEU A 259 7.54 10.34 13.47
C LEU A 259 8.15 8.96 13.68
N SER A 260 7.66 7.95 12.97
CA SER A 260 8.21 6.61 13.09
C SER A 260 9.45 6.42 12.23
N SER A 261 10.46 5.73 12.76
CA SER A 261 11.44 5.06 11.90
C SER A 261 10.77 3.85 11.25
N VAL A 262 11.12 3.56 10.01
CA VAL A 262 10.46 2.50 9.22
C VAL A 262 11.47 1.53 8.64
N VAL A 263 11.26 0.24 8.87
CA VAL A 263 11.86 -0.85 8.10
C VAL A 263 10.79 -1.45 7.18
N ASN A 264 11.05 -1.49 5.88
CA ASN A 264 10.18 -2.13 4.90
C ASN A 264 10.94 -3.24 4.16
N ASN A 265 10.59 -4.49 4.44
CA ASN A 265 11.10 -5.66 3.75
C ASN A 265 10.02 -6.24 2.81
N SER A 266 10.27 -6.14 1.51
CA SER A 266 9.51 -6.84 0.45
C SER A 266 10.37 -7.88 -0.28
N GLY A 267 11.68 -7.89 -0.04
CA GLY A 267 12.64 -8.81 -0.63
C GLY A 267 12.89 -10.05 0.22
N LYS A 268 14.09 -10.63 0.07
CA LYS A 268 14.54 -11.82 0.80
C LYS A 268 15.67 -11.47 1.77
N VAL A 269 15.52 -11.94 3.01
CA VAL A 269 16.53 -11.86 4.08
C VAL A 269 16.82 -13.29 4.53
N ARG A 270 18.08 -13.71 4.47
CA ARG A 270 18.48 -15.09 4.79
C ARG A 270 19.76 -15.15 5.62
N ALA A 271 19.67 -15.68 6.83
CA ALA A 271 20.80 -16.01 7.69
C ALA A 271 20.75 -17.50 8.05
N GLY A 272 20.95 -18.40 7.08
CA GLY A 272 20.84 -19.84 7.28
C GLY A 272 21.93 -20.44 8.17
N THR A 273 21.82 -21.73 8.48
CA THR A 273 22.85 -22.46 9.25
C THR A 273 23.95 -22.97 8.33
N VAL A 274 25.21 -22.78 8.73
CA VAL A 274 26.38 -23.39 8.08
C VAL A 274 27.18 -24.14 9.13
N THR A 275 27.24 -25.46 8.99
CA THR A 275 27.91 -26.39 9.92
C THR A 275 27.39 -26.28 11.36
N GLU A 276 28.07 -25.52 12.21
CA GLU A 276 27.78 -25.31 13.64
C GLU A 276 27.35 -23.86 13.95
N HIS A 277 27.38 -22.97 12.94
CA HIS A 277 27.00 -21.58 13.09
C HIS A 277 25.59 -21.37 12.56
N SER A 278 24.64 -21.14 13.46
CA SER A 278 23.26 -20.84 13.14
C SER A 278 23.07 -19.33 13.02
N GLY A 279 22.57 -18.87 11.87
CA GLY A 279 22.47 -17.44 11.59
C GLY A 279 21.29 -16.76 12.30
N ASN A 280 21.44 -15.46 12.56
CA ASN A 280 20.46 -14.64 13.29
C ASN A 280 19.99 -13.44 12.44
N VAL A 281 18.76 -13.00 12.67
CA VAL A 281 18.23 -11.74 12.10
C VAL A 281 17.69 -10.88 13.23
N ASN A 282 18.18 -9.64 13.34
CA ASN A 282 17.66 -8.63 14.26
C ASN A 282 17.12 -7.42 13.49
N ILE A 283 15.88 -7.02 13.78
CA ILE A 283 15.21 -5.86 13.19
C ILE A 283 14.72 -4.96 14.31
N GLU A 284 15.16 -3.71 14.30
CA GLU A 284 14.79 -2.70 15.29
C GLU A 284 14.28 -1.44 14.58
N SER A 285 13.03 -1.06 14.85
CA SER A 285 12.44 0.14 14.25
C SER A 285 11.29 0.72 15.07
N GLY A 286 10.74 1.85 14.64
CA GLY A 286 9.44 2.33 15.11
C GLY A 286 8.31 1.52 14.49
N THR A 287 8.41 1.28 13.18
CA THR A 287 7.44 0.49 12.41
C THR A 287 8.16 -0.52 11.53
N ILE A 288 7.68 -1.76 11.53
CA ILE A 288 8.20 -2.85 10.69
C ILE A 288 7.11 -3.29 9.72
N PHE A 289 7.36 -3.19 8.42
CA PHE A 289 6.53 -3.79 7.37
C PHE A 289 7.29 -4.96 6.76
N ASN A 290 6.76 -6.18 6.89
CA ASN A 290 7.29 -7.37 6.24
C ASN A 290 6.25 -7.98 5.29
N SER A 291 6.51 -7.87 3.99
CA SER A 291 5.77 -8.56 2.92
C SER A 291 6.64 -9.57 2.17
N GLY A 292 7.94 -9.58 2.45
CA GLY A 292 8.92 -10.51 1.88
C GLY A 292 9.15 -11.76 2.72
N SER A 293 10.32 -12.38 2.58
CA SER A 293 10.74 -13.56 3.37
C SER A 293 11.91 -13.22 4.27
N ILE A 294 11.84 -13.62 5.53
CA ILE A 294 12.93 -13.57 6.50
C ILE A 294 13.15 -14.99 7.03
N ASP A 295 14.31 -15.56 6.72
CA ASP A 295 14.68 -16.92 7.09
C ASP A 295 15.98 -16.91 7.91
N ALA A 296 15.99 -17.49 9.10
CA ALA A 296 17.16 -17.57 9.98
C ALA A 296 17.40 -19.01 10.46
N GLY A 297 18.66 -19.39 10.64
CA GLY A 297 19.06 -20.70 11.10
C GLY A 297 18.96 -20.90 12.61
N ASN A 298 18.92 -19.80 13.38
CA ASN A 298 18.80 -19.78 14.84
C ASN A 298 17.55 -19.04 15.30
N LYS A 299 17.52 -17.71 15.08
CA LYS A 299 16.54 -16.83 15.68
C LYS A 299 16.24 -15.61 14.82
N ILE A 300 14.99 -15.17 14.88
CA ILE A 300 14.53 -13.86 14.42
C ILE A 300 14.10 -13.03 15.64
N GLU A 301 14.65 -11.83 15.78
CA GLU A 301 14.22 -10.81 16.74
C GLU A 301 13.68 -9.60 15.97
N ALA A 302 12.39 -9.30 16.17
CA ALA A 302 11.71 -8.15 15.59
C ALA A 302 11.19 -7.23 16.70
N THR A 303 11.83 -6.07 16.87
CA THR A 303 11.47 -5.07 17.88
C THR A 303 10.93 -3.82 17.21
N ALA A 304 9.66 -3.49 17.47
CA ALA A 304 9.03 -2.28 16.99
C ALA A 304 8.54 -1.41 18.16
N SER A 305 9.01 -0.17 18.31
CA SER A 305 8.46 0.71 19.36
C SER A 305 7.01 1.12 19.08
N GLY A 306 6.58 1.03 17.83
CA GLY A 306 5.21 1.20 17.33
C GLY A 306 4.69 -0.12 16.76
N THR A 307 4.40 -0.16 15.47
CA THR A 307 3.61 -1.25 14.89
C THR A 307 4.46 -2.19 14.03
N MET A 308 4.16 -3.48 14.10
CA MET A 308 4.57 -4.45 13.08
C MET A 308 3.38 -4.83 12.21
N VAL A 309 3.58 -4.82 10.90
CA VAL A 309 2.62 -5.35 9.92
C VAL A 309 3.32 -6.45 9.14
N ASN A 310 2.85 -7.69 9.30
CA ASN A 310 3.43 -8.85 8.65
C ASN A 310 2.41 -9.52 7.71
N THR A 311 2.70 -9.49 6.42
CA THR A 311 1.97 -10.21 5.37
C THR A 311 2.87 -11.22 4.62
N GLY A 312 4.16 -11.24 4.96
CA GLY A 312 5.17 -12.11 4.40
C GLY A 312 5.44 -13.35 5.25
N LYS A 313 6.68 -13.85 5.19
CA LYS A 313 7.15 -15.03 5.91
C LYS A 313 8.24 -14.68 6.92
N LEU A 314 8.15 -15.26 8.11
CA LEU A 314 9.20 -15.35 9.13
C LEU A 314 9.46 -16.84 9.42
N SER A 315 10.71 -17.30 9.35
CA SER A 315 11.05 -18.69 9.65
C SER A 315 12.39 -18.84 10.33
N ALA A 316 12.37 -19.44 11.52
CA ALA A 316 13.53 -19.73 12.36
C ALA A 316 13.12 -20.71 13.48
N PRO A 317 14.06 -21.41 14.14
CA PRO A 317 13.75 -22.16 15.37
C PRO A 317 13.11 -21.32 16.47
N GLU A 318 13.53 -20.07 16.64
CA GLU A 318 12.96 -19.11 17.61
C GLU A 318 12.57 -17.82 16.89
N ILE A 319 11.33 -17.36 17.08
CA ILE A 319 10.82 -16.11 16.51
C ILE A 319 10.21 -15.26 17.62
N ASN A 320 10.84 -14.11 17.89
CA ASN A 320 10.39 -13.18 18.91
C ASN A 320 9.99 -11.83 18.30
N ALA A 321 8.78 -11.38 18.60
CA ALA A 321 8.28 -10.06 18.25
C ALA A 321 7.90 -9.28 19.52
N ALA A 322 8.58 -8.15 19.75
CA ALA A 322 8.29 -7.22 20.83
C ALA A 322 7.86 -5.88 20.24
N VAL A 323 6.56 -5.61 20.25
CA VAL A 323 5.95 -4.50 19.50
C VAL A 323 4.98 -3.69 20.34
N ASN A 324 4.54 -2.52 19.89
CA ASN A 324 3.36 -1.86 20.46
C ASN A 324 2.09 -2.47 19.86
N ASN A 325 1.92 -2.44 18.53
CA ASN A 325 0.77 -3.08 17.86
C ASN A 325 1.24 -4.12 16.83
N LEU A 326 0.42 -5.13 16.55
CA LEU A 326 0.68 -6.13 15.50
C LEU A 326 -0.55 -6.32 14.60
N ALA A 327 -0.39 -6.10 13.29
CA ALA A 327 -1.32 -6.61 12.28
C ALA A 327 -0.65 -7.76 11.52
N ASP A 328 -1.28 -8.93 11.50
CA ASP A 328 -0.70 -10.12 10.89
C ASP A 328 -1.66 -10.85 9.93
N ALA A 329 -1.11 -11.19 8.77
CA ALA A 329 -1.74 -11.98 7.72
C ALA A 329 -0.71 -12.90 7.05
N GLY A 330 0.45 -13.11 7.68
CA GLY A 330 1.59 -13.80 7.12
C GLY A 330 1.82 -15.20 7.71
N LEU A 331 2.99 -15.75 7.41
CA LEU A 331 3.45 -17.05 7.91
C LEU A 331 4.55 -16.85 8.97
N TRP A 332 4.37 -17.48 10.12
CA TRP A 332 5.39 -17.64 11.16
C TRP A 332 5.66 -19.14 11.29
N ASP A 333 6.86 -19.59 10.94
CA ASP A 333 7.15 -21.03 10.84
C ASP A 333 8.45 -21.40 11.53
N THR A 334 8.32 -22.09 12.66
CA THR A 334 9.42 -22.73 13.38
C THR A 334 9.48 -24.24 13.13
N GLY A 335 8.67 -24.75 12.19
CA GLY A 335 8.67 -26.15 11.78
C GLY A 335 9.91 -26.56 10.99
N GLY A 336 10.15 -27.89 10.92
CA GLY A 336 11.28 -28.48 10.19
C GLY A 336 12.46 -28.92 11.07
N TYR A 337 12.38 -28.70 12.38
CA TYR A 337 13.31 -29.22 13.38
C TYR A 337 12.72 -30.45 14.10
N PRO A 338 13.55 -31.32 14.71
CA PRO A 338 13.07 -32.52 15.40
C PRO A 338 12.04 -32.17 16.48
N THR A 339 12.26 -31.10 17.25
CA THR A 339 11.27 -30.51 18.17
C THR A 339 10.73 -29.22 17.55
N GLY A 340 9.44 -28.97 17.70
CA GLY A 340 8.84 -27.69 17.31
C GLY A 340 9.51 -26.54 18.05
N GLY A 341 9.68 -25.41 17.38
CA GLY A 341 10.38 -24.25 17.94
C GLY A 341 9.48 -23.36 18.79
N ASP A 342 9.98 -22.15 19.07
CA ASP A 342 9.34 -21.17 19.95
C ASP A 342 8.92 -19.91 19.18
N ILE A 343 7.65 -19.52 19.33
CA ILE A 343 7.11 -18.26 18.80
C ILE A 343 6.58 -17.43 19.97
N LEU A 344 7.18 -16.25 20.17
CA LEU A 344 6.79 -15.31 21.21
C LEU A 344 6.39 -13.96 20.59
N ILE A 345 5.11 -13.62 20.70
CA ILE A 345 4.54 -12.34 20.25
C ILE A 345 4.07 -11.57 21.48
N ASN A 346 4.72 -10.44 21.74
CA ASN A 346 4.40 -9.53 22.83
C ASN A 346 4.09 -8.13 22.27
N ALA A 347 2.82 -7.74 22.33
CA ALA A 347 2.36 -6.40 21.97
C ALA A 347 1.98 -5.61 23.24
N LEU A 348 2.54 -4.41 23.43
CA LEU A 348 2.14 -3.52 24.54
C LEU A 348 0.73 -2.92 24.36
N GLY A 349 0.32 -2.76 23.11
CA GLY A 349 -1.00 -2.31 22.67
C GLY A 349 -1.84 -3.49 22.18
N SER A 350 -2.21 -3.46 20.90
CA SER A 350 -3.24 -4.34 20.34
C SER A 350 -2.76 -5.24 19.20
N ILE A 351 -3.44 -6.37 19.02
CA ILE A 351 -3.13 -7.38 18.00
C ILE A 351 -4.37 -7.67 17.14
N ASP A 352 -4.22 -7.59 15.82
CA ASP A 352 -5.17 -8.07 14.81
C ASP A 352 -4.49 -9.18 13.97
N ILE A 353 -4.93 -10.43 14.13
CA ILE A 353 -4.46 -11.58 13.34
C ILE A 353 -5.61 -12.04 12.44
N THR A 354 -5.41 -11.94 11.13
CA THR A 354 -6.41 -12.27 10.11
C THR A 354 -6.44 -13.77 9.80
N SER A 355 -7.49 -14.25 9.13
CA SER A 355 -7.62 -15.66 8.72
C SER A 355 -6.66 -16.11 7.63
N ALA A 356 -5.89 -15.20 7.05
CA ALA A 356 -4.77 -15.55 6.17
C ALA A 356 -3.50 -15.93 6.96
N SER A 357 -3.42 -15.57 8.25
CA SER A 357 -2.27 -15.86 9.09
C SER A 357 -2.15 -17.35 9.41
N ARG A 358 -0.92 -17.85 9.38
CA ARG A 358 -0.54 -19.17 9.90
C ARG A 358 0.67 -19.05 10.81
N ILE A 359 0.51 -19.46 12.07
CA ILE A 359 1.56 -19.45 13.09
C ILE A 359 1.82 -20.90 13.51
N SER A 360 2.99 -21.43 13.17
CA SER A 360 3.31 -22.85 13.20
C SER A 360 4.58 -23.13 13.99
N ALA A 361 4.42 -23.85 15.09
CA ALA A 361 5.46 -24.46 15.92
C ALA A 361 5.36 -26.00 15.90
N ASP A 362 4.98 -26.57 14.75
CA ASP A 362 4.88 -28.01 14.55
C ASP A 362 6.27 -28.70 14.62
N GLY A 363 6.31 -29.94 15.11
CA GLY A 363 7.54 -30.74 15.15
C GLY A 363 7.26 -32.23 15.33
N SER A 364 8.29 -33.05 15.59
CA SER A 364 8.03 -34.45 16.04
C SER A 364 7.39 -34.44 17.42
N GLN A 365 7.87 -33.55 18.29
CA GLN A 365 7.15 -33.01 19.45
C GLN A 365 6.73 -31.58 19.13
N GLY A 366 5.51 -31.17 19.47
CA GLY A 366 5.05 -29.80 19.24
C GLY A 366 5.80 -28.77 20.09
N GLY A 367 5.99 -27.57 19.55
CA GLY A 367 6.69 -26.45 20.20
C GLY A 367 5.78 -25.52 21.00
N HIS A 368 6.20 -24.27 21.16
CA HIS A 368 5.46 -23.27 21.96
C HIS A 368 5.06 -22.05 21.13
N ILE A 369 3.79 -21.64 21.28
CA ILE A 369 3.26 -20.39 20.74
C ILE A 369 2.72 -19.58 21.92
N SER A 370 3.21 -18.35 22.09
CA SER A 370 2.73 -17.42 23.12
C SER A 370 2.41 -16.06 22.49
N ILE A 371 1.16 -15.62 22.62
CA ILE A 371 0.66 -14.35 22.08
C ILE A 371 0.07 -13.54 23.23
N THR A 372 0.65 -12.38 23.51
CA THR A 372 0.22 -11.47 24.56
C THR A 372 -0.01 -10.07 24.01
N ALA A 373 -1.15 -9.46 24.34
CA ALA A 373 -1.45 -8.05 24.06
C ALA A 373 -1.76 -7.28 25.35
N GLY A 374 -1.27 -6.05 25.47
CA GLY A 374 -1.53 -5.20 26.64
C GLY A 374 -2.89 -4.50 26.63
N LYS A 375 -3.59 -4.46 25.48
CA LYS A 375 -4.95 -3.92 25.32
C LYS A 375 -5.93 -4.97 24.82
N LYS A 376 -6.09 -5.11 23.49
CA LYS A 376 -7.04 -6.06 22.90
C LYS A 376 -6.37 -6.98 21.89
N LEU A 377 -6.91 -8.17 21.76
CA LEU A 377 -6.47 -9.18 20.80
C LEU A 377 -7.68 -9.68 20.00
N TYR A 378 -7.55 -9.62 18.67
CA TYR A 378 -8.48 -10.20 17.72
C TYR A 378 -7.76 -11.27 16.91
N LEU A 379 -8.19 -12.53 17.03
CA LEU A 379 -7.53 -13.67 16.42
C LEU A 379 -8.49 -14.42 15.49
N SER A 380 -8.06 -14.60 14.24
CA SER A 380 -8.78 -15.35 13.21
C SER A 380 -7.92 -16.31 12.40
N GLY A 381 -6.61 -16.35 12.64
CA GLY A 381 -5.64 -17.20 11.93
C GLY A 381 -5.60 -18.65 12.39
N GLU A 382 -4.71 -19.44 11.78
CA GLU A 382 -4.36 -20.79 12.24
C GLU A 382 -3.17 -20.74 13.20
N LEU A 383 -3.29 -21.38 14.37
CA LEU A 383 -2.18 -21.65 15.28
C LEU A 383 -1.95 -23.16 15.35
N SER A 384 -0.73 -23.63 15.09
CA SER A 384 -0.42 -25.07 15.12
C SER A 384 0.88 -25.33 15.89
N ALA A 385 0.79 -26.09 16.96
CA ALA A 385 1.90 -26.62 17.74
C ALA A 385 1.76 -28.16 17.82
N CYS A 386 1.55 -28.82 16.69
CA CYS A 386 1.26 -30.25 16.63
C CYS A 386 2.54 -31.10 16.76
N GLY A 387 2.40 -32.25 17.43
CA GLY A 387 3.42 -33.29 17.52
C GLY A 387 3.14 -34.43 16.54
N SER A 388 3.95 -34.56 15.51
CA SER A 388 3.80 -35.60 14.47
C SER A 388 4.30 -37.00 14.88
N THR A 389 4.90 -37.14 16.08
CA THR A 389 5.39 -38.42 16.61
C THR A 389 5.16 -38.54 18.11
N TYR A 390 5.28 -37.41 18.82
CA TYR A 390 5.15 -37.31 20.26
C TYR A 390 3.97 -36.41 20.64
N GLN A 391 4.01 -35.89 21.86
CA GLN A 391 2.98 -35.00 22.38
C GLN A 391 2.87 -33.71 21.56
N GLY A 392 1.65 -33.19 21.45
CA GLY A 392 1.41 -31.82 21.02
C GLY A 392 2.07 -30.80 21.95
N GLY A 393 2.28 -29.59 21.43
CA GLY A 393 2.94 -28.49 22.08
C GLY A 393 2.01 -27.64 22.94
N GLU A 394 2.36 -26.38 23.12
CA GLU A 394 1.60 -25.43 23.95
C GLU A 394 1.26 -24.15 23.18
N ILE A 395 0.01 -23.70 23.32
CA ILE A 395 -0.48 -22.44 22.79
C ILE A 395 -1.02 -21.60 23.96
N ARG A 396 -0.51 -20.38 24.14
CA ARG A 396 -0.97 -19.41 25.15
C ARG A 396 -1.38 -18.11 24.48
N ILE A 397 -2.59 -17.65 24.77
CA ILE A 397 -3.15 -16.41 24.23
C ILE A 397 -3.72 -15.60 25.40
N THR A 398 -3.26 -14.37 25.61
CA THR A 398 -3.85 -13.49 26.63
C THR A 398 -3.84 -12.01 26.25
N ALA A 399 -4.90 -11.33 26.62
CA ALA A 399 -5.05 -9.87 26.59
C ALA A 399 -6.20 -9.48 27.53
N PRO A 400 -6.24 -8.23 28.04
CA PRO A 400 -7.40 -7.75 28.80
C PRO A 400 -8.74 -7.99 28.10
N GLU A 401 -8.82 -7.77 26.78
CA GLU A 401 -9.97 -8.17 25.95
C GLU A 401 -9.51 -9.13 24.84
N THR A 402 -10.00 -10.36 24.87
CA THR A 402 -9.60 -11.44 23.96
C THR A 402 -10.77 -11.88 23.09
N THR A 403 -10.65 -11.75 21.76
CA THR A 403 -11.62 -12.28 20.79
C THR A 403 -10.96 -13.30 19.87
N VAL A 404 -11.52 -14.50 19.81
CA VAL A 404 -11.08 -15.64 19.00
C VAL A 404 -12.21 -16.01 18.04
N ALA A 405 -12.13 -15.53 16.80
CA ALA A 405 -13.19 -15.63 15.82
C ALA A 405 -12.73 -16.37 14.55
N GLY A 406 -13.29 -17.54 14.25
CA GLY A 406 -12.90 -18.36 13.10
C GLY A 406 -11.49 -18.96 13.18
N THR A 407 -10.92 -19.01 14.38
CA THR A 407 -9.55 -19.51 14.62
C THR A 407 -9.52 -21.03 14.62
N LEU A 408 -8.47 -21.61 14.03
CA LEU A 408 -8.10 -23.01 14.24
C LEU A 408 -6.84 -23.07 15.09
N ALA A 409 -6.96 -23.47 16.36
CA ALA A 409 -5.80 -23.69 17.24
C ALA A 409 -5.60 -25.19 17.45
N ARG A 410 -4.38 -25.69 17.19
CA ARG A 410 -4.07 -27.12 17.23
C ARG A 410 -2.82 -27.39 18.04
N ALA A 411 -2.96 -28.20 19.06
CA ALA A 411 -1.91 -28.82 19.84
C ALA A 411 -2.13 -30.35 19.85
N ASP A 412 -2.53 -30.93 18.71
CA ASP A 412 -2.70 -32.37 18.55
C ASP A 412 -1.34 -33.08 18.64
N GLY A 413 -1.30 -34.32 19.14
CA GLY A 413 -0.08 -35.13 19.13
C GLY A 413 -0.36 -36.62 18.93
N GLU A 414 0.57 -37.33 18.30
CA GLU A 414 0.46 -38.78 18.11
C GLU A 414 0.48 -39.56 19.43
N SER A 415 1.33 -39.13 20.38
CA SER A 415 1.52 -39.82 21.68
C SER A 415 0.83 -39.13 22.87
N GLY A 416 0.02 -38.09 22.62
CA GLY A 416 -0.64 -37.28 23.65
C GLY A 416 -1.04 -35.89 23.14
N GLY A 417 -2.17 -35.37 23.62
CA GLY A 417 -2.56 -34.00 23.35
C GLY A 417 -1.68 -32.97 24.08
N GLY A 418 -1.53 -31.80 23.47
CA GLY A 418 -0.82 -30.65 24.03
C GLY A 418 -1.70 -29.77 24.91
N ARG A 419 -1.38 -28.47 25.00
CA ARG A 419 -2.06 -27.51 25.88
C ARG A 419 -2.48 -26.26 25.13
N ILE A 420 -3.69 -25.77 25.38
CA ILE A 420 -4.20 -24.52 24.83
C ILE A 420 -4.78 -23.68 25.97
N PHE A 421 -4.29 -22.46 26.15
CA PHE A 421 -4.76 -21.51 27.16
C PHE A 421 -5.19 -20.21 26.47
N ILE A 422 -6.44 -19.78 26.70
CA ILE A 422 -7.03 -18.57 26.12
C ILE A 422 -7.62 -17.73 27.24
N GLY A 423 -7.08 -16.53 27.41
CA GLY A 423 -7.54 -15.55 28.38
C GLY A 423 -7.19 -15.88 29.84
N GLY A 424 -6.51 -16.97 30.14
CA GLY A 424 -6.04 -17.27 31.49
C GLY A 424 -5.62 -18.74 31.66
N GLY A 425 -5.01 -19.02 32.81
CA GLY A 425 -4.62 -20.38 33.17
C GLY A 425 -5.71 -21.14 33.92
N TRP A 426 -5.41 -22.39 34.29
CA TRP A 426 -6.35 -23.27 35.01
C TRP A 426 -6.89 -22.57 36.27
N GLN A 427 -8.22 -22.48 36.37
CA GLN A 427 -8.96 -21.83 37.45
C GLN A 427 -8.56 -20.35 37.69
N GLY A 428 -7.97 -19.69 36.70
CA GLY A 428 -7.46 -18.32 36.82
C GLY A 428 -6.29 -18.17 37.81
N ASN A 429 -5.65 -19.26 38.22
CA ASN A 429 -4.61 -19.29 39.27
C ASN A 429 -3.19 -19.50 38.74
N ASP A 430 -2.96 -19.41 37.43
CA ASP A 430 -1.62 -19.49 36.84
C ASP A 430 -0.91 -18.14 36.97
N PRO A 431 0.14 -18.01 37.81
CA PRO A 431 0.85 -16.75 37.99
C PRO A 431 1.70 -16.35 36.77
N THR A 432 1.87 -17.25 35.79
CA THR A 432 2.65 -17.03 34.58
C THR A 432 1.80 -16.55 33.40
N LEU A 433 0.47 -16.52 33.55
CA LEU A 433 -0.45 -16.11 32.50
C LEU A 433 -1.46 -15.10 33.07
N ALA A 434 -1.47 -13.88 32.55
CA ALA A 434 -2.45 -12.89 32.96
C ALA A 434 -3.86 -13.33 32.57
N ASN A 435 -4.83 -13.07 33.45
CA ASN A 435 -6.24 -13.29 33.14
C ASN A 435 -6.79 -12.13 32.31
N ALA A 436 -7.58 -12.46 31.29
CA ALA A 436 -8.37 -11.52 30.52
C ALA A 436 -9.52 -11.00 31.37
N ALA A 437 -9.91 -9.74 31.18
CA ALA A 437 -11.18 -9.25 31.69
C ALA A 437 -12.34 -9.91 30.93
N THR A 438 -12.24 -9.99 29.60
CA THR A 438 -13.24 -10.64 28.75
C THR A 438 -12.62 -11.57 27.72
N THR A 439 -13.29 -12.70 27.50
CA THR A 439 -12.91 -13.70 26.49
C THR A 439 -14.12 -14.07 25.64
N VAL A 440 -14.01 -13.92 24.33
CA VAL A 440 -15.04 -14.29 23.35
C VAL A 440 -14.47 -15.31 22.38
N VAL A 441 -15.15 -16.45 22.21
CA VAL A 441 -14.81 -17.48 21.23
C VAL A 441 -16.04 -17.77 20.37
N THR A 442 -15.97 -17.47 19.07
CA THR A 442 -17.10 -17.62 18.14
C THR A 442 -17.33 -19.08 17.74
N SER A 443 -18.50 -19.36 17.15
CA SER A 443 -18.91 -20.71 16.76
C SER A 443 -18.10 -21.34 15.64
N SER A 444 -17.40 -20.53 14.84
CA SER A 444 -16.50 -21.00 13.79
C SER A 444 -15.10 -21.35 14.30
N SER A 445 -14.79 -21.05 15.56
CA SER A 445 -13.48 -21.37 16.17
C SER A 445 -13.41 -22.83 16.61
N ARG A 446 -12.26 -23.48 16.35
CA ARG A 446 -11.96 -24.86 16.75
C ARG A 446 -10.63 -24.95 17.49
N LEU A 447 -10.64 -25.60 18.65
CA LEU A 447 -9.49 -25.77 19.53
C LEU A 447 -9.24 -27.27 19.73
N ASN A 448 -8.12 -27.78 19.23
CA ASN A 448 -7.82 -29.20 19.22
C ASN A 448 -6.56 -29.50 20.05
N ALA A 449 -6.68 -30.39 21.03
CA ALA A 449 -5.57 -30.94 21.79
C ALA A 449 -5.75 -32.47 21.89
N ASN A 450 -5.93 -33.14 20.76
CA ASN A 450 -6.18 -34.58 20.74
C ASN A 450 -4.89 -35.39 20.88
N ALA A 451 -4.99 -36.58 21.47
CA ALA A 451 -4.08 -37.68 21.17
C ALA A 451 -4.61 -38.44 19.96
N LEU A 452 -3.79 -38.62 18.92
CA LEU A 452 -4.21 -39.21 17.65
C LEU A 452 -4.13 -40.75 17.66
N ASP A 453 -3.10 -41.33 18.29
CA ASP A 453 -2.87 -42.78 18.30
C ASP A 453 -2.88 -43.36 19.71
N ASN A 454 -1.85 -43.03 20.50
CA ASN A 454 -1.68 -43.49 21.88
C ASN A 454 -1.59 -42.29 22.82
N GLY A 455 -2.17 -42.37 24.02
CA GLY A 455 -2.01 -41.35 25.05
C GLY A 455 -3.26 -40.53 25.31
N SER A 456 -3.21 -39.72 26.37
CA SER A 456 -4.38 -38.96 26.81
C SER A 456 -4.59 -37.71 25.97
N GLY A 457 -5.85 -37.28 25.83
CA GLY A 457 -6.17 -35.95 25.35
C GLY A 457 -5.52 -34.87 26.21
N GLY A 458 -5.30 -33.71 25.61
CA GLY A 458 -4.58 -32.59 26.19
C GLY A 458 -5.45 -31.70 27.10
N THR A 459 -4.91 -30.54 27.42
CA THR A 459 -5.59 -29.55 28.28
C THR A 459 -6.03 -28.35 27.46
N VAL A 460 -7.29 -27.92 27.61
CA VAL A 460 -7.80 -26.69 26.97
C VAL A 460 -8.48 -25.81 28.01
N VAL A 461 -8.03 -24.57 28.17
CA VAL A 461 -8.56 -23.60 29.13
C VAL A 461 -9.01 -22.34 28.42
N ILE A 462 -10.23 -21.91 28.73
CA ILE A 462 -10.79 -20.60 28.36
C ILE A 462 -11.24 -19.93 29.66
N TRP A 463 -10.65 -18.78 29.97
CA TRP A 463 -10.87 -18.09 31.23
C TRP A 463 -11.04 -16.57 31.06
N SER A 464 -11.74 -15.95 32.01
CA SER A 464 -11.77 -14.48 32.18
C SER A 464 -12.18 -14.07 33.60
N ASP A 465 -11.82 -12.87 34.03
CA ASP A 465 -12.22 -12.31 35.32
C ASP A 465 -13.63 -11.67 35.31
N GLN A 466 -14.17 -11.26 34.16
CA GLN A 466 -15.49 -10.60 34.09
C GLN A 466 -16.48 -11.38 33.22
N SER A 467 -16.14 -11.67 31.96
CA SER A 467 -17.09 -12.34 31.06
C SER A 467 -16.43 -13.26 30.05
N THR A 468 -16.81 -14.54 30.06
CA THR A 468 -16.48 -15.50 29.00
C THR A 468 -17.73 -15.81 28.19
N SER A 469 -17.63 -15.70 26.86
CA SER A 469 -18.65 -16.13 25.90
C SER A 469 -18.04 -17.17 24.97
N PHE A 470 -18.48 -18.41 25.07
CA PHE A 470 -17.93 -19.53 24.30
C PHE A 470 -19.00 -20.20 23.44
N ALA A 471 -18.82 -20.15 22.12
CA ALA A 471 -19.68 -20.83 21.14
C ALA A 471 -18.93 -21.84 20.25
N GLY A 472 -17.60 -21.92 20.36
CA GLY A 472 -16.74 -22.73 19.50
C GLY A 472 -16.79 -24.24 19.78
N THR A 473 -15.84 -24.97 19.19
CA THR A 473 -15.65 -26.41 19.44
C THR A 473 -14.29 -26.69 20.07
N ILE A 474 -14.27 -27.47 21.14
CA ILE A 474 -13.06 -28.00 21.78
C ILE A 474 -13.00 -29.52 21.58
N GLU A 475 -11.87 -30.03 21.11
CA GLU A 475 -11.57 -31.46 21.04
C GLU A 475 -10.33 -31.79 21.86
N ALA A 476 -10.49 -32.64 22.87
CA ALA A 476 -9.40 -33.15 23.71
C ALA A 476 -9.57 -34.67 23.86
N LYS A 477 -9.63 -35.38 22.73
CA LYS A 477 -9.87 -36.84 22.71
C LYS A 477 -8.64 -37.63 23.13
N GLY A 478 -8.87 -38.74 23.81
CA GLY A 478 -7.85 -39.77 24.04
C GLY A 478 -7.56 -40.56 22.76
N GLY A 479 -6.36 -41.16 22.70
CA GLY A 479 -5.88 -41.91 21.54
C GLY A 479 -6.78 -43.10 21.19
N ILE A 480 -6.81 -43.46 19.91
CA ILE A 480 -7.65 -44.56 19.41
C ILE A 480 -7.26 -45.92 20.00
N ASN A 481 -5.98 -46.11 20.34
CA ASN A 481 -5.44 -47.36 20.85
C ASN A 481 -5.29 -47.39 22.38
N ASN A 482 -5.08 -46.24 23.02
CA ASN A 482 -4.90 -46.11 24.47
C ASN A 482 -5.02 -44.65 24.93
N GLY A 483 -5.30 -44.43 26.23
CA GLY A 483 -5.29 -43.11 26.90
C GLY A 483 -6.68 -42.57 27.22
N ASN A 484 -6.72 -41.62 28.18
CA ASN A 484 -7.96 -40.99 28.65
C ASN A 484 -8.30 -39.75 27.82
N GLY A 485 -9.53 -39.25 27.95
CA GLY A 485 -9.90 -37.95 27.44
C GLY A 485 -9.18 -36.85 28.22
N GLY A 486 -9.07 -35.69 27.60
CA GLY A 486 -8.36 -34.55 28.16
C GLY A 486 -9.13 -33.76 29.20
N GLU A 487 -8.49 -32.71 29.69
CA GLU A 487 -9.04 -31.80 30.70
C GLU A 487 -9.43 -30.48 30.03
N VAL A 488 -10.69 -30.10 30.13
CA VAL A 488 -11.21 -28.88 29.53
C VAL A 488 -11.81 -27.98 30.61
N GLU A 489 -11.50 -26.69 30.55
CA GLU A 489 -12.12 -25.65 31.37
C GLU A 489 -12.64 -24.52 30.49
N VAL A 490 -13.90 -24.12 30.72
CA VAL A 490 -14.49 -22.92 30.14
C VAL A 490 -15.24 -22.17 31.24
N SER A 491 -14.61 -21.14 31.78
CA SER A 491 -15.05 -20.51 33.02
C SER A 491 -14.86 -19.00 33.00
N SER A 492 -15.53 -18.32 33.93
CA SER A 492 -15.33 -16.90 34.19
C SER A 492 -15.64 -16.61 35.65
N HIS A 493 -14.87 -15.73 36.27
CA HIS A 493 -15.09 -15.38 37.68
C HIS A 493 -16.47 -14.75 37.94
N ASP A 494 -17.04 -14.01 36.98
CA ASP A 494 -18.36 -13.36 37.13
C ASP A 494 -19.43 -13.91 36.18
N LYS A 495 -19.30 -13.70 34.85
CA LYS A 495 -20.31 -14.14 33.87
C LYS A 495 -19.75 -15.15 32.88
N LEU A 496 -20.45 -16.29 32.72
CA LEU A 496 -20.19 -17.27 31.67
C LEU A 496 -21.44 -17.45 30.79
N THR A 497 -21.24 -17.35 29.48
CA THR A 497 -22.17 -17.82 28.45
C THR A 497 -21.51 -19.00 27.73
N PHE A 498 -22.16 -20.16 27.75
CA PHE A 498 -21.64 -21.40 27.14
C PHE A 498 -22.67 -21.95 26.14
N GLU A 499 -22.33 -21.94 24.86
CA GLU A 499 -23.14 -22.43 23.73
C GLU A 499 -22.37 -23.41 22.83
N GLY A 500 -21.06 -23.56 23.08
CA GLY A 500 -20.18 -24.39 22.26
C GLY A 500 -20.24 -25.88 22.57
N ASN A 501 -19.36 -26.63 21.91
CA ASN A 501 -19.27 -28.08 22.02
C ASN A 501 -17.91 -28.51 22.57
N VAL A 502 -17.89 -29.50 23.45
CA VAL A 502 -16.65 -30.09 24.00
C VAL A 502 -16.66 -31.59 23.79
N ILE A 503 -15.59 -32.12 23.19
CA ILE A 503 -15.42 -33.54 22.91
C ILE A 503 -14.13 -34.02 23.58
N ALA A 504 -14.27 -34.62 24.76
CA ALA A 504 -13.18 -35.25 25.51
C ALA A 504 -13.34 -36.77 25.55
N ALA A 505 -13.80 -37.39 24.47
CA ALA A 505 -14.07 -38.83 24.43
C ALA A 505 -12.76 -39.64 24.39
N ALA A 506 -12.80 -40.84 24.99
CA ALA A 506 -11.69 -41.79 24.97
C ALA A 506 -12.16 -43.18 24.55
N PRO A 507 -11.82 -43.66 23.33
CA PRO A 507 -12.30 -44.96 22.84
C PRO A 507 -11.85 -46.16 23.69
N LYS A 508 -10.69 -46.05 24.36
CA LYS A 508 -10.04 -47.11 25.12
C LYS A 508 -9.66 -46.71 26.55
N GLY A 509 -10.08 -45.53 27.01
CA GLY A 509 -9.80 -45.00 28.34
C GLY A 509 -11.04 -44.37 28.98
N GLU A 510 -10.83 -43.63 30.05
CA GLU A 510 -11.90 -42.83 30.67
C GLU A 510 -12.15 -41.56 29.86
N ASN A 511 -13.41 -41.19 29.66
CA ASN A 511 -13.73 -39.88 29.07
C ASN A 511 -13.20 -38.76 29.96
N GLY A 512 -12.82 -37.66 29.33
CA GLY A 512 -12.24 -36.50 29.98
C GLY A 512 -13.25 -35.61 30.69
N LEU A 513 -12.75 -34.51 31.24
CA LEU A 513 -13.48 -33.60 32.11
C LEU A 513 -13.80 -32.29 31.39
N LEU A 514 -14.98 -31.72 31.69
CA LEU A 514 -15.32 -30.33 31.41
C LEU A 514 -15.64 -29.63 32.73
N LEU A 515 -14.82 -28.65 33.09
CA LEU A 515 -15.02 -27.77 34.22
C LEU A 515 -15.70 -26.48 33.75
N LEU A 516 -16.81 -26.15 34.40
CA LEU A 516 -17.52 -24.88 34.28
C LEU A 516 -17.68 -24.31 35.69
N ASP A 517 -17.17 -23.11 35.94
CA ASP A 517 -17.29 -22.45 37.26
C ASP A 517 -17.89 -21.04 37.14
N PRO A 518 -19.20 -20.90 36.83
CA PRO A 518 -19.86 -19.60 36.76
C PRO A 518 -20.34 -19.13 38.14
N ARG A 519 -20.51 -17.82 38.30
CA ARG A 519 -21.11 -17.24 39.53
C ARG A 519 -22.54 -17.72 39.81
N ASN A 520 -23.35 -17.90 38.75
CA ASN A 520 -24.71 -18.42 38.81
C ASN A 520 -24.93 -19.39 37.64
N ILE A 521 -25.75 -20.44 37.83
CA ILE A 521 -26.09 -21.41 36.78
C ILE A 521 -27.54 -21.20 36.35
N THR A 522 -27.74 -20.87 35.08
CA THR A 522 -29.04 -20.88 34.40
C THR A 522 -28.97 -21.84 33.21
N ILE A 523 -29.81 -22.87 33.20
CA ILE A 523 -29.92 -23.83 32.09
C ILE A 523 -31.23 -23.53 31.35
N ASP A 524 -31.14 -23.10 30.09
CA ASP A 524 -32.29 -22.72 29.27
C ASP A 524 -32.37 -23.62 28.01
N ALA A 525 -33.54 -24.23 27.80
CA ALA A 525 -33.82 -25.10 26.65
C ALA A 525 -34.42 -24.36 25.45
N ASN A 526 -34.83 -23.10 25.63
CA ASN A 526 -35.32 -22.22 24.58
C ASN A 526 -34.77 -20.81 24.84
N PRO A 527 -33.54 -20.51 24.38
CA PRO A 527 -32.95 -19.17 24.50
C PRO A 527 -33.63 -18.19 23.51
N THR A 528 -34.96 -18.09 23.55
CA THR A 528 -35.77 -17.15 22.76
C THR A 528 -35.57 -15.68 23.19
N ALA A 529 -34.69 -15.40 24.17
CA ALA A 529 -34.47 -14.06 24.71
C ALA A 529 -33.00 -13.63 24.91
N GLN A 530 -32.01 -14.33 24.34
CA GLN A 530 -30.61 -13.85 24.32
C GLN A 530 -30.01 -14.13 22.94
N THR A 531 -30.52 -13.49 21.89
CA THR A 531 -29.92 -13.57 20.54
C THR A 531 -28.57 -12.87 20.56
N PHE A 532 -27.48 -13.57 20.85
CA PHE A 532 -26.14 -13.09 20.52
C PHE A 532 -25.80 -13.51 19.08
N TYR A 533 -26.17 -12.67 18.12
CA TYR A 533 -25.34 -12.50 16.93
C TYR A 533 -24.24 -11.50 17.29
N LEU A 534 -23.31 -11.88 18.17
CA LEU A 534 -22.04 -11.16 18.23
C LEU A 534 -21.31 -11.57 16.96
N ILE A 535 -21.51 -10.80 15.88
CA ILE A 535 -20.45 -10.56 14.92
C ILE A 535 -19.59 -9.53 15.64
N PRO A 536 -18.48 -9.91 16.34
CA PRO A 536 -17.63 -8.93 16.98
C PRO A 536 -16.94 -8.10 15.89
N LEU A 537 -17.62 -7.09 15.36
CA LEU A 537 -17.03 -6.06 14.50
C LEU A 537 -16.26 -5.08 15.41
N VAL A 538 -15.27 -5.62 16.11
CA VAL A 538 -14.55 -4.92 17.18
C VAL A 538 -13.24 -4.41 16.60
N ASP A 539 -12.97 -3.14 16.85
CA ASP A 539 -11.64 -2.57 16.70
C ASP A 539 -10.72 -3.10 17.81
N ALA A 540 -9.60 -3.74 17.46
CA ALA A 540 -8.63 -4.11 18.47
C ALA A 540 -7.92 -2.87 19.06
N ASN A 541 -7.88 -1.72 18.38
CA ASN A 541 -7.22 -0.51 18.87
C ASN A 541 -8.17 0.70 18.98
N PRO A 542 -9.22 0.65 19.83
CA PRO A 542 -10.13 1.77 19.95
C PRO A 542 -9.49 2.87 20.79
N GLU A 543 -8.93 3.88 20.13
CA GLU A 543 -8.47 5.10 20.78
C GLU A 543 -9.59 6.15 20.85
N ALA A 544 -9.47 7.07 21.79
CA ALA A 544 -10.42 8.16 21.95
C ALA A 544 -10.46 9.02 20.67
N GLY A 545 -11.53 8.91 19.89
CA GLY A 545 -11.73 9.66 18.65
C GLY A 545 -11.65 8.83 17.36
N SER A 546 -11.21 7.57 17.41
CA SER A 546 -11.07 6.73 16.20
C SER A 546 -12.38 6.43 15.47
N GLN A 547 -13.51 6.48 16.17
CA GLN A 547 -14.87 6.35 15.60
C GLN A 547 -14.98 5.15 14.64
N HIS A 548 -14.85 3.92 15.17
CA HIS A 548 -14.88 2.70 14.38
C HIS A 548 -16.07 2.66 13.40
N GLY A 549 -15.80 2.43 12.11
CA GLY A 549 -16.81 2.44 11.05
C GLY A 549 -17.24 3.82 10.54
N SER A 550 -16.58 4.91 10.97
CA SER A 550 -16.89 6.28 10.54
C SER A 550 -16.67 6.55 9.06
N GLY A 551 -15.79 5.81 8.39
CA GLY A 551 -15.60 5.91 6.94
C GLY A 551 -16.79 5.33 6.20
N LYS A 552 -17.14 4.08 6.52
CA LYS A 552 -18.38 3.39 6.14
C LYS A 552 -18.41 1.97 6.72
N ILE A 553 -19.61 1.40 6.84
CA ILE A 553 -19.81 -0.04 6.97
C ILE A 553 -20.59 -0.52 5.75
N VAL A 554 -20.09 -1.54 5.06
CA VAL A 554 -20.68 -2.07 3.84
C VAL A 554 -20.80 -3.59 3.94
N GLU A 555 -22.02 -4.08 3.85
CA GLU A 555 -22.28 -5.52 3.64
C GLU A 555 -22.24 -5.81 2.13
N LEU A 556 -21.43 -6.80 1.75
CA LEU A 556 -21.25 -7.25 0.38
C LEU A 556 -22.31 -8.29 0.02
N SER A 557 -22.47 -8.57 -1.27
CA SER A 557 -23.47 -9.53 -1.78
C SER A 557 -23.26 -10.97 -1.29
N ASN A 558 -22.07 -11.32 -0.77
CA ASN A 558 -21.76 -12.60 -0.13
C ASN A 558 -21.98 -12.60 1.39
N GLY A 559 -22.49 -11.51 1.97
CA GLY A 559 -22.71 -11.31 3.41
C GLY A 559 -21.46 -10.86 4.18
N ASN A 560 -20.27 -10.83 3.56
CA ASN A 560 -19.09 -10.30 4.23
C ASN A 560 -19.23 -8.79 4.48
N ILE A 561 -18.61 -8.30 5.54
CA ILE A 561 -18.78 -6.93 6.03
C ILE A 561 -17.43 -6.23 5.96
N ILE A 562 -17.37 -5.10 5.26
CA ILE A 562 -16.21 -4.22 5.28
C ILE A 562 -16.48 -3.07 6.25
N VAL A 563 -15.53 -2.80 7.14
CA VAL A 563 -15.55 -1.69 8.07
C VAL A 563 -14.35 -0.79 7.80
N ALA A 564 -14.62 0.47 7.45
CA ALA A 564 -13.60 1.49 7.22
C ALA A 564 -13.56 2.48 8.39
N THR A 565 -12.38 2.70 8.94
CA THR A 565 -12.14 3.56 10.10
C THR A 565 -10.96 4.51 9.80
N PRO A 566 -11.22 5.66 9.16
CA PRO A 566 -10.16 6.59 8.74
C PRO A 566 -9.33 7.18 9.88
N SER A 567 -9.93 7.35 11.07
CA SER A 567 -9.26 7.92 12.25
C SER A 567 -8.64 6.86 13.17
N ASP A 568 -8.43 5.64 12.67
CA ASP A 568 -7.77 4.58 13.43
C ASP A 568 -6.28 4.88 13.61
N ASP A 569 -5.79 4.71 14.84
CA ASP A 569 -4.42 4.97 15.26
C ASP A 569 -3.53 3.71 15.24
N PHE A 570 -3.98 2.63 14.60
CA PHE A 570 -3.32 1.31 14.66
C PHE A 570 -1.83 1.33 14.27
N THR A 571 -1.47 2.00 13.17
CA THR A 571 -0.08 2.08 12.67
C THR A 571 0.61 3.40 12.98
N ALA A 572 -0.17 4.50 12.99
CA ALA A 572 0.22 5.85 13.37
C ALA A 572 -1.06 6.67 13.62
N THR A 573 -0.94 7.85 14.21
CA THR A 573 -2.09 8.75 14.46
C THR A 573 -2.88 9.03 13.17
N ASN A 574 -4.18 8.73 13.17
CA ASN A 574 -5.11 8.81 12.03
C ASN A 574 -4.58 8.16 10.75
N ALA A 575 -3.84 7.06 10.87
CA ALA A 575 -3.37 6.33 9.69
C ALA A 575 -4.55 5.65 8.97
N GLY A 576 -5.57 5.25 9.71
CA GLY A 576 -6.79 4.63 9.21
C GLY A 576 -6.64 3.15 8.86
N THR A 577 -7.76 2.45 8.90
CA THR A 577 -7.85 1.01 8.62
C THR A 577 -9.09 0.66 7.79
N VAL A 578 -8.98 -0.41 7.00
CA VAL A 578 -10.12 -1.08 6.37
C VAL A 578 -10.04 -2.57 6.69
N ARG A 579 -11.05 -3.08 7.39
CA ARG A 579 -11.14 -4.49 7.84
C ARG A 579 -12.27 -5.20 7.11
N LEU A 580 -12.04 -6.43 6.66
CA LEU A 580 -13.04 -7.29 6.03
C LEU A 580 -13.36 -8.45 6.97
N TYR A 581 -14.63 -8.65 7.31
CA TYR A 581 -15.12 -9.69 8.21
C TYR A 581 -16.10 -10.64 7.50
N ARG A 582 -16.12 -11.90 7.93
CA ARG A 582 -17.22 -12.82 7.66
C ARG A 582 -18.40 -12.54 8.60
N PRO A 583 -19.63 -12.99 8.25
CA PRO A 583 -20.79 -12.93 9.14
C PRO A 583 -20.62 -13.64 10.48
N ASP A 584 -19.64 -14.53 10.63
CA ASP A 584 -19.35 -15.25 11.88
C ASP A 584 -18.30 -14.53 12.76
N GLY A 585 -17.88 -13.32 12.36
CA GLY A 585 -16.85 -12.54 13.02
C GLY A 585 -15.42 -12.83 12.55
N THR A 586 -15.19 -13.80 11.66
CA THR A 586 -13.81 -14.07 11.22
C THR A 586 -13.23 -12.85 10.49
N LEU A 587 -12.12 -12.28 10.98
CA LEU A 587 -11.38 -11.22 10.31
C LEU A 587 -10.61 -11.79 9.12
N ILE A 588 -11.00 -11.44 7.90
CA ILE A 588 -10.40 -11.95 6.65
C ILE A 588 -9.11 -11.19 6.32
N SER A 589 -9.14 -9.86 6.37
CA SER A 589 -8.02 -9.01 5.96
C SER A 589 -8.04 -7.66 6.66
N MET A 590 -6.88 -6.99 6.66
CA MET A 590 -6.73 -5.65 7.21
C MET A 590 -5.77 -4.80 6.37
N LEU A 591 -6.28 -3.74 5.77
CA LEU A 591 -5.50 -2.71 5.07
C LEU A 591 -5.27 -1.53 6.02
N THR A 592 -4.06 -0.97 6.03
CA THR A 592 -3.69 0.15 6.91
C THR A 592 -3.01 1.30 6.18
N GLY A 593 -3.08 2.50 6.76
CA GLY A 593 -2.11 3.55 6.49
C GLY A 593 -0.72 3.19 7.03
N SER A 594 0.29 3.96 6.64
CA SER A 594 1.68 3.80 7.08
C SER A 594 2.24 5.03 7.77
N THR A 595 1.62 6.20 7.57
CA THR A 595 2.04 7.47 8.16
C THR A 595 0.87 8.21 8.78
N ALA A 596 1.19 9.16 9.66
CA ALA A 596 0.16 9.92 10.36
C ALA A 596 -0.73 10.71 9.38
N ASN A 597 -2.04 10.69 9.62
CA ASN A 597 -3.07 11.31 8.80
C ASN A 597 -3.19 10.75 7.38
N ASP A 598 -2.74 9.51 7.14
CA ASP A 598 -3.05 8.82 5.87
C ASP A 598 -4.56 8.65 5.70
N MET A 599 -5.32 8.48 6.80
CA MET A 599 -6.77 8.37 6.84
C MET A 599 -7.36 7.28 5.92
N VAL A 600 -6.68 6.13 5.84
CA VAL A 600 -7.11 5.00 5.00
C VAL A 600 -8.55 4.58 5.33
N GLY A 601 -9.39 4.48 4.30
CA GLY A 601 -10.81 4.17 4.44
C GLY A 601 -11.78 5.36 4.32
N ASN A 602 -11.32 6.55 3.90
CA ASN A 602 -12.15 7.77 3.81
C ASN A 602 -13.46 7.59 3.02
N ASP A 603 -13.44 6.82 1.94
CA ASP A 603 -14.64 6.37 1.24
C ASP A 603 -14.54 4.88 0.91
N LEU A 604 -15.70 4.25 0.75
CA LEU A 604 -15.84 2.83 0.48
C LEU A 604 -17.08 2.57 -0.39
N ILE A 605 -16.87 1.90 -1.52
CA ILE A 605 -17.90 1.65 -2.53
C ILE A 605 -17.94 0.15 -2.83
N ALA A 606 -19.08 -0.50 -2.56
CA ALA A 606 -19.36 -1.82 -3.09
C ALA A 606 -19.63 -1.73 -4.60
N LEU A 607 -19.08 -2.66 -5.36
CA LEU A 607 -19.25 -2.71 -6.80
C LEU A 607 -20.50 -3.52 -7.17
N ALA A 608 -21.26 -3.04 -8.15
CA ALA A 608 -22.49 -3.67 -8.58
C ALA A 608 -22.23 -5.04 -9.25
N GLY A 609 -23.12 -6.01 -9.04
CA GLY A 609 -23.06 -7.30 -9.75
C GLY A 609 -21.90 -8.22 -9.34
N ASN A 610 -21.12 -7.88 -8.32
CA ASN A 610 -20.13 -8.76 -7.71
C ASN A 610 -20.09 -8.54 -6.17
N ASN A 611 -19.12 -9.15 -5.49
CA ASN A 611 -18.92 -9.02 -4.05
C ASN A 611 -17.71 -8.15 -3.68
N ASN A 612 -17.12 -7.42 -4.62
CA ASN A 612 -15.90 -6.65 -4.40
C ASN A 612 -16.21 -5.19 -4.03
N ALA A 613 -15.21 -4.50 -3.53
CA ALA A 613 -15.32 -3.10 -3.15
C ALA A 613 -14.07 -2.30 -3.54
N VAL A 614 -14.18 -0.99 -3.45
CA VAL A 614 -13.07 -0.06 -3.65
C VAL A 614 -13.08 0.94 -2.51
N THR A 615 -11.92 1.18 -1.91
CA THR A 615 -11.73 2.28 -0.97
C THR A 615 -10.86 3.36 -1.60
N SER A 616 -11.20 4.63 -1.37
CA SER A 616 -10.38 5.77 -1.75
C SER A 616 -9.91 6.53 -0.52
N THR A 617 -8.72 7.13 -0.64
CA THR A 617 -8.04 7.80 0.46
C THR A 617 -7.19 8.92 -0.09
N THR A 618 -7.74 10.12 -0.22
CA THR A 618 -7.06 11.29 -0.80
C THR A 618 -5.91 11.82 0.05
N ASN A 619 -5.96 11.63 1.38
CA ASN A 619 -4.95 12.10 2.32
C ASN A 619 -3.69 11.22 2.38
N TRP A 620 -3.73 10.02 1.80
CA TRP A 620 -2.63 9.07 1.89
C TRP A 620 -1.31 9.66 1.35
N SER A 621 -0.23 9.47 2.10
CA SER A 621 1.09 10.01 1.78
C SER A 621 2.01 8.97 1.12
N ASN A 622 2.62 9.33 -0.01
CA ASN A 622 3.53 8.43 -0.73
C ASN A 622 5.00 8.73 -0.41
N SER A 623 5.59 8.02 0.56
CA SER A 623 7.03 8.19 0.91
C SER A 623 7.43 9.66 1.17
N GLY A 624 6.60 10.38 1.94
CA GLY A 624 6.78 11.81 2.27
C GLY A 624 6.08 12.80 1.34
N LEU A 625 5.42 12.33 0.27
CA LEU A 625 4.55 13.16 -0.57
C LEU A 625 3.16 13.24 0.05
N ALA A 626 2.89 14.32 0.78
CA ALA A 626 1.61 14.53 1.44
C ALA A 626 0.43 14.57 0.44
N ASN A 627 -0.70 13.97 0.81
CA ASN A 627 -1.93 13.93 0.00
C ASN A 627 -1.68 13.46 -1.45
N ALA A 628 -0.79 12.48 -1.64
CA ALA A 628 -0.62 11.85 -2.94
C ALA A 628 -1.92 11.12 -3.34
N GLY A 629 -2.65 10.62 -2.36
CA GLY A 629 -3.89 9.90 -2.53
C GLY A 629 -3.68 8.47 -3.03
N ALA A 630 -4.66 7.62 -2.72
CA ALA A 630 -4.68 6.22 -3.11
C ALA A 630 -6.09 5.71 -3.35
N VAL A 631 -6.22 4.77 -4.29
CA VAL A 631 -7.41 3.94 -4.46
C VAL A 631 -7.01 2.48 -4.43
N THR A 632 -7.69 1.71 -3.57
CA THR A 632 -7.40 0.28 -3.35
C THR A 632 -8.63 -0.54 -3.65
N TRP A 633 -8.50 -1.50 -4.56
CA TRP A 633 -9.51 -2.51 -4.81
C TRP A 633 -9.43 -3.61 -3.75
N ILE A 634 -10.60 -4.06 -3.29
CA ILE A 634 -10.76 -5.04 -2.21
C ILE A 634 -11.54 -6.24 -2.76
N ASP A 635 -10.91 -7.42 -2.74
CA ASP A 635 -11.57 -8.68 -3.01
C ASP A 635 -12.57 -8.98 -1.88
N GLY A 636 -13.84 -9.16 -2.19
CA GLY A 636 -14.86 -9.44 -1.18
C GLY A 636 -14.72 -10.76 -0.44
N THR A 637 -13.87 -11.67 -0.93
CA THR A 637 -13.69 -13.03 -0.42
C THR A 637 -12.38 -13.16 0.33
N THR A 638 -11.27 -12.73 -0.28
CA THR A 638 -9.93 -12.84 0.30
C THR A 638 -9.45 -11.55 0.94
N GLY A 639 -10.10 -10.43 0.65
CA GLY A 639 -9.69 -9.12 1.10
C GLY A 639 -8.33 -8.67 0.55
N ILE A 640 -7.74 -7.71 1.25
CA ILE A 640 -6.39 -7.21 1.03
C ILE A 640 -5.75 -6.83 2.36
N SER A 641 -4.52 -7.29 2.59
CA SER A 641 -3.79 -7.07 3.84
C SER A 641 -2.49 -6.31 3.62
N GLY A 642 -2.07 -5.55 4.64
CA GLY A 642 -0.83 -4.78 4.64
C GLY A 642 -1.06 -3.28 4.53
N ASN A 643 0.00 -2.52 4.30
CA ASN A 643 -0.12 -1.08 4.11
C ASN A 643 -0.46 -0.70 2.66
N VAL A 644 -1.13 0.44 2.48
CA VAL A 644 -1.33 1.05 1.16
C VAL A 644 0.03 1.37 0.52
N SER A 645 0.18 1.07 -0.77
CA SER A 645 1.39 1.28 -1.57
C SER A 645 1.10 1.25 -3.07
N ALA A 646 2.09 1.60 -3.90
CA ALA A 646 1.97 1.45 -5.36
C ALA A 646 1.87 -0.02 -5.84
N VAL A 647 2.12 -1.01 -4.98
CA VAL A 647 2.04 -2.43 -5.34
C VAL A 647 0.59 -2.93 -5.32
N ASN A 648 -0.22 -2.39 -4.41
CA ASN A 648 -1.59 -2.83 -4.16
C ASN A 648 -2.66 -1.76 -4.44
N SER A 649 -2.24 -0.51 -4.70
CA SER A 649 -3.14 0.61 -4.90
C SER A 649 -2.71 1.47 -6.09
N LEU A 650 -3.68 2.14 -6.72
CA LEU A 650 -3.41 3.25 -7.63
C LEU A 650 -3.03 4.47 -6.80
N VAL A 651 -1.88 5.07 -7.05
CA VAL A 651 -1.34 6.16 -6.20
C VAL A 651 -0.83 7.35 -6.99
N GLY A 652 -0.79 8.49 -6.30
CA GLY A 652 -0.15 9.72 -6.79
C GLY A 652 1.39 9.64 -6.75
N SER A 653 2.02 10.50 -7.53
CA SER A 653 3.49 10.65 -7.60
C SER A 653 3.99 12.05 -7.23
N PHE A 654 3.08 12.98 -6.93
CA PHE A 654 3.37 14.30 -6.41
C PHE A 654 2.53 14.59 -5.16
N ALA A 655 2.93 15.61 -4.40
CA ALA A 655 2.14 16.09 -3.27
C ALA A 655 0.86 16.76 -3.77
N ASN A 656 -0.26 16.53 -3.07
CA ASN A 656 -1.60 17.01 -3.43
C ASN A 656 -2.11 16.50 -4.79
N ASP A 657 -1.66 15.32 -5.23
CA ASP A 657 -2.29 14.64 -6.38
C ASP A 657 -3.72 14.20 -6.05
N GLU A 658 -4.01 13.94 -4.76
CA GLU A 658 -5.32 13.55 -4.23
C GLU A 658 -6.01 12.48 -5.08
N ILE A 659 -5.26 11.45 -5.48
CA ILE A 659 -5.79 10.36 -6.29
C ILE A 659 -7.02 9.75 -5.61
N GLY A 660 -8.09 9.59 -6.40
CA GLY A 660 -9.35 9.04 -5.91
C GLY A 660 -10.26 10.03 -5.21
N SER A 661 -10.21 11.31 -5.57
CA SER A 661 -11.16 12.32 -5.06
C SER A 661 -12.62 11.94 -5.25
N LYS A 662 -12.90 11.11 -6.26
CA LYS A 662 -14.17 10.40 -6.43
C LYS A 662 -13.92 9.06 -7.11
N VAL A 663 -14.70 8.05 -6.74
CA VAL A 663 -14.78 6.78 -7.46
C VAL A 663 -16.22 6.59 -7.94
N THR A 664 -16.38 6.29 -9.23
CA THR A 664 -17.69 6.08 -9.87
C THR A 664 -17.84 4.60 -10.22
N ALA A 665 -18.73 3.89 -9.53
CA ALA A 665 -19.08 2.51 -9.89
C ALA A 665 -19.90 2.47 -11.19
N LEU A 666 -19.63 1.48 -12.02
CA LEU A 666 -20.30 1.25 -13.30
C LEU A 666 -21.30 0.09 -13.18
N ALA A 667 -22.34 0.09 -14.03
CA ALA A 667 -23.40 -0.92 -13.99
C ALA A 667 -22.90 -2.36 -14.28
N ASN A 668 -21.74 -2.50 -14.91
CA ASN A 668 -21.11 -3.78 -15.22
C ASN A 668 -20.17 -4.28 -14.10
N GLY A 669 -20.12 -3.59 -12.95
CA GLY A 669 -19.29 -3.96 -11.81
C GLY A 669 -17.86 -3.44 -11.84
N ASN A 670 -17.48 -2.70 -12.88
CA ASN A 670 -16.20 -1.98 -12.94
C ASN A 670 -16.33 -0.59 -12.29
N TYR A 671 -15.25 0.18 -12.28
CA TYR A 671 -15.23 1.51 -11.67
C TYR A 671 -14.29 2.47 -12.37
N VAL A 672 -14.47 3.76 -12.11
CA VAL A 672 -13.61 4.84 -12.61
C VAL A 672 -13.12 5.68 -11.46
N VAL A 673 -11.80 5.87 -11.39
CA VAL A 673 -11.12 6.73 -10.43
C VAL A 673 -10.93 8.12 -11.03
N SER A 674 -11.56 9.11 -10.43
CA SER A 674 -11.37 10.53 -10.74
C SER A 674 -10.20 11.09 -9.95
N SER A 675 -9.30 11.82 -10.61
CA SER A 675 -8.11 12.41 -10.00
C SER A 675 -7.77 13.77 -10.63
N PRO A 676 -8.66 14.78 -10.50
CA PRO A 676 -8.53 16.07 -11.17
C PRO A 676 -7.31 16.88 -10.71
N HIS A 677 -6.77 16.62 -9.51
CA HIS A 677 -5.62 17.34 -8.95
C HIS A 677 -4.26 16.77 -9.38
N TRP A 678 -4.26 15.60 -10.03
CA TRP A 678 -3.03 14.92 -10.43
C TRP A 678 -2.10 15.81 -11.28
N ASN A 679 -0.83 15.85 -10.89
CA ASN A 679 0.28 16.48 -11.60
C ASN A 679 0.06 17.98 -11.91
N ASN A 680 -0.22 18.78 -10.88
CA ASN A 680 -0.57 20.21 -10.97
C ASN A 680 -1.89 20.43 -11.74
N ASN A 681 -2.92 19.70 -11.34
CA ASN A 681 -4.26 19.78 -11.93
C ASN A 681 -4.31 19.49 -13.44
N ILE A 682 -3.36 18.73 -14.00
CA ILE A 682 -3.55 18.16 -15.34
C ILE A 682 -4.75 17.21 -15.32
N GLY A 683 -4.89 16.47 -14.21
CA GLY A 683 -6.00 15.59 -13.94
C GLY A 683 -5.91 14.26 -14.68
N ALA A 684 -6.64 13.28 -14.17
CA ALA A 684 -6.71 11.94 -14.72
C ALA A 684 -8.09 11.29 -14.45
N ALA A 685 -8.52 10.45 -15.39
CA ALA A 685 -9.59 9.48 -15.20
C ALA A 685 -9.05 8.08 -15.48
N THR A 686 -9.09 7.19 -14.47
CA THR A 686 -8.50 5.85 -14.55
C THR A 686 -9.58 4.80 -14.42
N TRP A 687 -9.71 3.92 -15.42
CA TRP A 687 -10.63 2.78 -15.34
C TRP A 687 -10.01 1.65 -14.51
N GLY A 688 -10.81 1.02 -13.67
CA GLY A 688 -10.45 -0.17 -12.90
C GLY A 688 -11.39 -1.34 -13.18
N ASP A 689 -10.80 -2.52 -13.37
CA ASP A 689 -11.53 -3.79 -13.44
C ASP A 689 -12.00 -4.16 -12.03
N GLY A 690 -13.32 -4.34 -11.87
CA GLY A 690 -13.92 -4.69 -10.59
C GLY A 690 -14.04 -6.19 -10.34
N SER A 691 -13.71 -7.03 -11.33
CA SER A 691 -13.83 -8.47 -11.26
C SER A 691 -12.66 -9.12 -10.51
N THR A 692 -12.92 -10.24 -9.83
CA THR A 692 -11.88 -11.03 -9.12
C THR A 692 -10.86 -11.66 -10.07
N ALA A 693 -11.26 -11.96 -11.31
CA ALA A 693 -10.37 -12.50 -12.34
C ALA A 693 -9.55 -11.41 -13.07
N GLY A 694 -9.92 -10.14 -12.86
CA GLY A 694 -9.29 -8.98 -13.46
C GLY A 694 -7.94 -8.63 -12.83
N ASN A 695 -7.18 -7.79 -13.55
CA ASN A 695 -5.97 -7.21 -12.99
C ASN A 695 -6.34 -6.11 -12.00
N ARG A 696 -5.92 -6.28 -10.74
CA ARG A 696 -6.07 -5.27 -9.68
C ARG A 696 -5.43 -3.97 -10.13
N LEU A 697 -6.20 -2.88 -10.10
CA LEU A 697 -5.69 -1.56 -10.45
C LEU A 697 -4.67 -1.10 -9.40
N ALA A 698 -3.39 -1.11 -9.78
CA ALA A 698 -2.30 -0.68 -8.93
C ALA A 698 -1.20 0.04 -9.73
N GLY A 699 -0.35 0.78 -9.03
CA GLY A 699 0.76 1.52 -9.61
C GLY A 699 0.54 3.02 -9.59
N ILE A 700 1.42 3.74 -10.29
CA ILE A 700 1.39 5.20 -10.35
C ILE A 700 0.49 5.65 -11.50
N VAL A 701 -0.34 6.67 -11.27
CA VAL A 701 -1.13 7.33 -12.33
C VAL A 701 -0.21 7.88 -13.43
N SER A 702 -0.55 7.59 -14.69
CA SER A 702 0.19 8.06 -15.86
C SER A 702 -0.68 8.06 -17.12
N ALA A 703 -0.21 8.69 -18.19
CA ALA A 703 -0.86 8.62 -19.50
C ALA A 703 -0.94 7.19 -20.08
N ALA A 704 -0.19 6.22 -19.54
CA ALA A 704 -0.21 4.84 -20.00
C ALA A 704 -1.38 4.02 -19.42
N ASN A 705 -1.93 4.43 -18.28
CA ASN A 705 -3.06 3.75 -17.63
C ASN A 705 -4.30 4.63 -17.47
N SER A 706 -4.20 5.93 -17.76
CA SER A 706 -5.25 6.92 -17.52
C SER A 706 -5.48 7.81 -18.74
N LEU A 707 -6.72 8.28 -18.90
CA LEU A 707 -7.03 9.45 -19.72
C LEU A 707 -6.56 10.69 -18.97
N VAL A 708 -5.72 11.52 -19.58
CA VAL A 708 -5.07 12.67 -18.92
C VAL A 708 -5.19 13.95 -19.71
N GLY A 709 -4.98 15.08 -19.05
CA GLY A 709 -4.84 16.37 -19.71
C GLY A 709 -3.49 16.51 -20.40
N SER A 710 -3.34 17.60 -21.13
CA SER A 710 -2.10 18.02 -21.79
C SER A 710 -1.48 19.28 -21.16
N SER A 711 -2.26 20.06 -20.42
CA SER A 711 -1.88 21.35 -19.83
C SER A 711 -2.25 21.43 -18.34
N PRO A 712 -1.52 22.23 -17.54
CA PRO A 712 -1.90 22.48 -16.14
C PRO A 712 -3.29 23.09 -16.03
N ASN A 713 -4.08 22.61 -15.05
CA ASN A 713 -5.47 22.99 -14.79
C ASN A 713 -6.53 22.45 -15.78
N ASP A 714 -6.16 21.56 -16.71
CA ASP A 714 -7.15 20.83 -17.52
C ASP A 714 -8.15 20.03 -16.66
N ALA A 715 -7.70 19.60 -15.47
CA ALA A 715 -8.50 18.94 -14.43
C ALA A 715 -9.34 17.75 -14.94
N ILE A 716 -8.77 16.91 -15.80
CA ILE A 716 -9.44 15.71 -16.32
C ILE A 716 -9.91 14.82 -15.17
N GLY A 717 -11.10 14.23 -15.31
CA GLY A 717 -11.73 13.40 -14.28
C GLY A 717 -12.60 14.17 -13.29
N SER A 718 -12.69 15.50 -13.40
CA SER A 718 -13.59 16.34 -12.58
C SER A 718 -15.07 15.94 -12.73
N ASN A 719 -15.47 15.48 -13.92
CA ASN A 719 -16.83 15.03 -14.19
C ASN A 719 -16.82 13.67 -14.88
N VAL A 720 -17.35 12.64 -14.23
CA VAL A 720 -17.53 11.29 -14.80
C VAL A 720 -19.00 10.92 -14.71
N THR A 721 -19.59 10.63 -15.87
CA THR A 721 -20.99 10.18 -16.01
C THR A 721 -21.01 8.72 -16.42
N ALA A 722 -21.52 7.84 -15.53
CA ALA A 722 -21.75 6.44 -15.86
C ALA A 722 -22.97 6.29 -16.78
N LEU A 723 -22.87 5.39 -17.76
CA LEU A 723 -23.96 5.05 -18.68
C LEU A 723 -24.60 3.70 -18.29
N PRO A 724 -25.91 3.51 -18.53
CA PRO A 724 -26.61 2.26 -18.19
C PRO A 724 -26.02 0.99 -18.82
N ASN A 725 -25.34 1.09 -19.96
CA ASN A 725 -24.67 -0.05 -20.61
C ASN A 725 -23.30 -0.40 -19.99
N GLY A 726 -22.90 0.27 -18.91
CA GLY A 726 -21.62 0.05 -18.23
C GLY A 726 -20.46 0.88 -18.80
N ASN A 727 -20.64 1.63 -19.88
CA ASN A 727 -19.65 2.60 -20.36
C ASN A 727 -19.71 3.90 -19.54
N TYR A 728 -18.81 4.83 -19.81
CA TYR A 728 -18.79 6.11 -19.11
C TYR A 728 -18.31 7.26 -19.99
N VAL A 729 -18.57 8.48 -19.55
CA VAL A 729 -18.19 9.70 -20.24
C VAL A 729 -17.43 10.60 -19.28
N VAL A 730 -16.28 11.10 -19.71
CA VAL A 730 -15.46 12.05 -18.96
C VAL A 730 -15.66 13.44 -19.52
N GLY A 731 -16.27 14.32 -18.73
CA GLY A 731 -16.37 15.75 -18.99
C GLY A 731 -15.14 16.48 -18.46
N SER A 732 -14.61 17.41 -19.25
CA SER A 732 -13.35 18.10 -19.00
C SER A 732 -13.47 19.57 -19.38
N GLY A 733 -14.31 20.30 -18.64
CA GLY A 733 -14.66 21.69 -18.94
C GLY A 733 -13.49 22.66 -19.04
N TYR A 734 -12.39 22.40 -18.32
CA TYR A 734 -11.23 23.29 -18.25
C TYR A 734 -10.08 22.87 -19.18
N TRP A 735 -10.31 21.90 -20.07
CA TRP A 735 -9.27 21.41 -20.97
C TRP A 735 -8.86 22.46 -22.01
N ASP A 736 -7.56 22.65 -22.16
CA ASP A 736 -6.94 23.55 -23.14
C ASP A 736 -6.59 22.83 -24.46
N ASN A 737 -6.92 23.45 -25.59
CA ASN A 737 -6.48 22.97 -26.91
C ASN A 737 -5.28 23.79 -27.40
N GLY A 738 -4.08 23.37 -27.02
CA GLY A 738 -2.85 24.09 -27.32
C GLY A 738 -2.80 25.43 -26.59
N THR A 739 -2.99 26.54 -27.32
CA THR A 739 -2.98 27.89 -26.73
C THR A 739 -4.38 28.45 -26.48
N VAL A 740 -5.43 27.76 -26.89
CA VAL A 740 -6.82 28.19 -26.66
C VAL A 740 -7.26 27.60 -25.34
N THR A 741 -7.45 28.46 -24.34
CA THR A 741 -7.72 28.03 -22.97
C THR A 741 -9.19 27.69 -22.76
N ASP A 742 -9.47 26.73 -21.89
CA ASP A 742 -10.82 26.40 -21.40
C ASP A 742 -11.83 26.14 -22.54
N VAL A 743 -11.39 25.53 -23.65
CA VAL A 743 -12.31 25.11 -24.72
C VAL A 743 -13.18 23.96 -24.25
N GLY A 744 -12.66 23.16 -23.32
CA GLY A 744 -13.29 21.98 -22.77
C GLY A 744 -13.37 20.81 -23.74
N ALA A 745 -13.62 19.63 -23.17
CA ALA A 745 -13.77 18.39 -23.90
C ALA A 745 -14.78 17.43 -23.24
N VAL A 746 -15.40 16.58 -24.04
CA VAL A 746 -16.15 15.40 -23.59
C VAL A 746 -15.63 14.16 -24.30
N THR A 747 -15.17 13.20 -23.51
CA THR A 747 -14.57 11.95 -24.01
C THR A 747 -15.45 10.77 -23.61
N TRP A 748 -15.91 10.00 -24.60
CA TRP A 748 -16.54 8.71 -24.33
C TRP A 748 -15.47 7.67 -24.02
N CYS A 749 -15.74 6.79 -23.06
CA CYS A 749 -14.82 5.76 -22.63
C CYS A 749 -15.53 4.41 -22.49
N SER A 750 -14.85 3.35 -22.93
CA SER A 750 -15.34 1.97 -22.78
C SER A 750 -15.30 1.56 -21.32
N GLY A 751 -16.37 0.93 -20.83
CA GLY A 751 -16.43 0.31 -19.51
C GLY A 751 -15.79 -1.08 -19.43
N LEU A 752 -15.24 -1.58 -20.54
CA LEU A 752 -14.61 -2.89 -20.65
C LEU A 752 -13.07 -2.83 -20.67
N GLY A 753 -12.48 -1.63 -20.61
CA GLY A 753 -11.04 -1.46 -20.58
C GLY A 753 -10.60 0.00 -20.54
N SER A 754 -9.34 0.24 -20.23
CA SER A 754 -8.81 1.59 -20.05
C SER A 754 -8.80 2.40 -21.34
N THR A 755 -9.45 3.57 -21.29
CA THR A 755 -9.20 4.65 -22.25
C THR A 755 -8.01 5.46 -21.72
N VAL A 756 -6.91 5.53 -22.48
CA VAL A 756 -5.63 6.07 -22.00
C VAL A 756 -5.05 7.10 -22.96
N GLY A 757 -4.13 7.92 -22.46
CA GLY A 757 -3.45 8.95 -23.24
C GLY A 757 -4.06 10.34 -23.06
N PRO A 758 -3.55 11.36 -23.78
CA PRO A 758 -4.04 12.71 -23.66
C PRO A 758 -5.42 12.88 -24.32
N VAL A 759 -6.25 13.74 -23.73
CA VAL A 759 -7.44 14.30 -24.38
C VAL A 759 -7.03 15.10 -25.62
N SER A 760 -7.82 14.99 -26.69
CA SER A 760 -7.60 15.68 -27.96
C SER A 760 -8.87 15.75 -28.81
N ALA A 761 -8.85 16.54 -29.88
CA ALA A 761 -9.99 16.60 -30.82
C ALA A 761 -10.25 15.29 -31.59
N THR A 762 -9.32 14.31 -31.58
CA THR A 762 -9.49 13.04 -32.30
C THR A 762 -10.21 11.97 -31.48
N ASN A 763 -10.21 12.11 -30.15
CA ASN A 763 -10.88 11.20 -29.22
C ASN A 763 -11.99 11.86 -28.41
N SER A 764 -12.21 13.17 -28.56
CA SER A 764 -13.17 13.93 -27.77
C SER A 764 -13.99 14.90 -28.62
N LEU A 765 -15.21 15.20 -28.17
CA LEU A 765 -15.97 16.37 -28.60
C LEU A 765 -15.36 17.60 -27.91
N VAL A 766 -14.98 18.63 -28.68
CA VAL A 766 -14.25 19.79 -28.14
C VAL A 766 -14.88 21.13 -28.55
N GLY A 767 -14.62 22.15 -27.74
CA GLY A 767 -14.89 23.53 -28.11
C GLY A 767 -13.94 24.02 -29.21
N SER A 768 -14.25 25.19 -29.76
CA SER A 768 -13.46 25.87 -30.78
C SER A 768 -12.88 27.20 -30.30
N THR A 769 -13.42 27.75 -29.23
CA THR A 769 -13.17 29.10 -28.74
C THR A 769 -12.89 29.11 -27.26
N LYS A 770 -12.15 30.12 -26.82
CA LYS A 770 -11.78 30.29 -25.42
C LYS A 770 -13.05 30.38 -24.57
N ASN A 771 -13.06 29.68 -23.43
CA ASN A 771 -14.17 29.67 -22.48
C ASN A 771 -15.47 29.02 -23.01
N ASP A 772 -15.38 28.09 -23.98
CA ASP A 772 -16.54 27.28 -24.39
C ASP A 772 -16.96 26.30 -23.28
N PHE A 773 -16.02 25.89 -22.42
CA PHE A 773 -16.23 25.01 -21.27
C PHE A 773 -16.96 23.69 -21.57
N ILE A 774 -16.75 23.09 -22.75
CA ILE A 774 -17.43 21.84 -23.12
C ILE A 774 -17.15 20.74 -22.08
N GLY A 775 -18.20 20.11 -21.54
CA GLY A 775 -18.07 19.04 -20.55
C GLY A 775 -17.85 19.47 -19.10
N ALA A 776 -18.04 20.75 -18.76
CA ALA A 776 -18.08 21.21 -17.38
C ALA A 776 -19.21 20.54 -16.55
N SER A 777 -19.28 20.83 -15.25
CA SER A 777 -20.36 20.35 -14.37
C SER A 777 -20.86 21.38 -13.36
N ASP A 778 -20.33 22.62 -13.39
CA ASP A 778 -20.71 23.64 -12.41
C ASP A 778 -22.11 24.18 -12.72
N SER A 779 -22.87 24.50 -11.67
CA SER A 779 -24.26 24.95 -11.78
C SER A 779 -24.39 26.14 -12.72
N GLY A 780 -25.01 25.92 -13.89
CA GLY A 780 -25.20 26.91 -14.96
C GLY A 780 -24.26 26.75 -16.16
N LEU A 781 -23.27 25.86 -16.13
CA LEU A 781 -22.38 25.54 -17.26
C LEU A 781 -22.91 24.37 -18.10
N CYS A 782 -22.11 23.99 -19.10
CA CYS A 782 -22.21 22.76 -19.88
C CYS A 782 -22.40 21.54 -18.96
N THR A 783 -23.20 20.53 -19.34
CA THR A 783 -23.41 19.30 -18.55
C THR A 783 -23.49 18.07 -19.43
N VAL A 784 -23.11 16.90 -18.90
CA VAL A 784 -23.29 15.60 -19.57
C VAL A 784 -24.44 14.87 -18.89
N THR A 785 -25.46 14.51 -19.67
CA THR A 785 -26.67 13.81 -19.19
C THR A 785 -26.79 12.45 -19.86
N ALA A 786 -26.83 11.37 -19.08
CA ALA A 786 -27.11 10.03 -19.59
C ALA A 786 -28.59 9.88 -19.96
N LEU A 787 -28.86 9.22 -21.08
CA LEU A 787 -30.20 8.86 -21.56
C LEU A 787 -30.55 7.43 -21.16
N THR A 788 -31.86 7.12 -21.09
CA THR A 788 -32.35 5.78 -20.71
C THR A 788 -31.98 4.68 -21.71
N ASN A 789 -31.65 5.04 -22.95
CA ASN A 789 -31.18 4.12 -23.99
C ASN A 789 -29.64 3.96 -24.01
N SER A 790 -28.95 4.38 -22.96
CA SER A 790 -27.48 4.34 -22.80
C SER A 790 -26.68 5.32 -23.65
N ASN A 791 -27.32 6.18 -24.44
CA ASN A 791 -26.65 7.32 -25.08
C ASN A 791 -26.51 8.48 -24.08
N TYR A 792 -25.89 9.58 -24.50
CA TYR A 792 -25.74 10.76 -23.67
C TYR A 792 -25.92 12.05 -24.46
N VAL A 793 -26.14 13.15 -23.73
CA VAL A 793 -26.29 14.49 -24.29
C VAL A 793 -25.32 15.43 -23.59
N VAL A 794 -24.64 16.26 -24.37
CA VAL A 794 -23.74 17.32 -23.90
C VAL A 794 -24.40 18.66 -24.12
N CYS A 795 -24.77 19.33 -23.03
CA CYS A 795 -25.17 20.72 -23.06
C CYS A 795 -23.94 21.61 -23.08
N SER A 796 -23.97 22.69 -23.85
CA SER A 796 -22.82 23.57 -24.06
C SER A 796 -23.25 25.03 -24.15
N GLY A 797 -23.89 25.56 -23.10
CA GLY A 797 -24.53 26.88 -23.12
C GLY A 797 -23.59 28.08 -23.33
N TYR A 798 -22.27 27.91 -23.11
CA TYR A 798 -21.24 28.95 -23.33
C TYR A 798 -20.50 28.81 -24.65
N TRP A 799 -20.80 27.78 -25.45
CA TRP A 799 -20.13 27.58 -26.73
C TRP A 799 -20.41 28.75 -27.70
N ASP A 800 -19.36 29.27 -28.31
CA ASP A 800 -19.48 30.32 -29.33
C ASP A 800 -19.68 29.74 -30.73
N ASN A 801 -20.69 30.26 -31.45
CA ASN A 801 -20.87 29.94 -32.87
C ASN A 801 -20.15 30.98 -33.75
N GLY A 802 -18.83 30.82 -33.88
CA GLY A 802 -17.99 31.76 -34.63
C GLY A 802 -17.86 33.12 -33.93
N LYS A 803 -18.64 34.13 -34.35
CA LYS A 803 -18.68 35.45 -33.69
C LYS A 803 -19.84 35.61 -32.71
N ALA A 804 -20.78 34.66 -32.71
CA ALA A 804 -21.93 34.67 -31.81
C ALA A 804 -21.53 34.11 -30.45
N ILE A 805 -21.14 35.01 -29.55
CA ILE A 805 -20.67 34.66 -28.20
C ILE A 805 -21.81 34.01 -27.39
N ASN A 806 -21.55 32.88 -26.72
CA ASN A 806 -22.55 32.12 -25.96
C ASN A 806 -23.81 31.80 -26.79
N ALA A 807 -23.63 31.40 -28.04
CA ALA A 807 -24.74 30.92 -28.87
C ALA A 807 -25.36 29.66 -28.27
N GLY A 808 -24.51 28.83 -27.66
CA GLY A 808 -24.89 27.58 -27.02
C GLY A 808 -25.08 26.44 -28.01
N ALA A 809 -24.90 25.22 -27.53
CA ALA A 809 -25.10 24.01 -28.31
C ALA A 809 -25.62 22.87 -27.42
N VAL A 810 -26.33 21.92 -28.04
CA VAL A 810 -26.65 20.62 -27.46
C VAL A 810 -26.22 19.54 -28.44
N THR A 811 -25.35 18.64 -27.98
CA THR A 811 -24.73 17.59 -28.80
C THR A 811 -25.16 16.23 -28.31
N TRP A 812 -25.67 15.39 -29.20
CA TRP A 812 -25.92 13.98 -28.88
C TRP A 812 -24.63 13.16 -28.99
N GLY A 813 -24.47 12.19 -28.09
CA GLY A 813 -23.34 11.27 -28.06
C GLY A 813 -23.79 9.81 -28.00
N SER A 814 -23.17 8.97 -28.83
CA SER A 814 -23.42 7.53 -28.83
C SER A 814 -22.84 6.86 -27.57
N GLY A 815 -23.62 6.03 -26.91
CA GLY A 815 -23.17 5.21 -25.76
C GLY A 815 -22.16 4.11 -26.09
N VAL A 816 -21.85 3.89 -27.38
CA VAL A 816 -20.97 2.81 -27.86
C VAL A 816 -19.67 3.33 -28.50
N GLY A 817 -19.61 4.60 -28.89
CA GLY A 817 -18.41 5.18 -29.51
C GLY A 817 -18.26 6.70 -29.37
N GLY A 818 -19.20 7.35 -28.66
CA GLY A 818 -19.20 8.79 -28.47
C GLY A 818 -19.41 9.62 -29.73
N THR A 819 -19.09 10.91 -29.60
CA THR A 819 -18.99 11.90 -30.68
C THR A 819 -17.65 12.60 -30.52
N VAL A 820 -16.93 12.83 -31.62
CA VAL A 820 -15.60 13.46 -31.63
C VAL A 820 -15.54 14.64 -32.60
N GLY A 821 -14.55 15.51 -32.43
CA GLY A 821 -14.35 16.70 -33.24
C GLY A 821 -14.94 17.97 -32.61
N ALA A 822 -14.86 19.09 -33.33
CA ALA A 822 -15.37 20.35 -32.82
C ALA A 822 -16.91 20.38 -32.83
N VAL A 823 -17.50 21.02 -31.81
CA VAL A 823 -18.93 21.37 -31.81
C VAL A 823 -19.25 22.24 -33.03
N SER A 824 -20.34 21.93 -33.73
CA SER A 824 -20.77 22.62 -34.95
C SER A 824 -22.26 22.40 -35.23
N ALA A 825 -22.81 23.08 -36.21
CA ALA A 825 -24.19 22.83 -36.66
C ALA A 825 -24.36 21.45 -37.34
N ASP A 826 -23.28 20.76 -37.73
CA ASP A 826 -23.35 19.47 -38.40
C ASP A 826 -23.54 18.30 -37.40
N ASN A 827 -23.12 18.49 -36.14
CA ASN A 827 -23.18 17.47 -35.09
C ASN A 827 -24.00 17.90 -33.87
N SER A 828 -24.42 19.16 -33.79
CA SER A 828 -25.12 19.72 -32.64
C SER A 828 -26.33 20.57 -33.04
N LEU A 829 -27.31 20.64 -32.15
CA LEU A 829 -28.35 21.65 -32.18
C LEU A 829 -27.78 22.95 -31.60
N VAL A 830 -27.68 24.01 -32.40
CA VAL A 830 -26.94 25.22 -32.03
C VAL A 830 -27.78 26.49 -32.06
N GLY A 831 -27.39 27.47 -31.23
CA GLY A 831 -27.82 28.86 -31.39
C GLY A 831 -27.14 29.52 -32.60
N SER A 832 -27.74 30.60 -33.10
CA SER A 832 -27.18 31.37 -34.23
C SER A 832 -26.78 32.79 -33.85
N LYS A 833 -27.12 33.25 -32.64
CA LYS A 833 -26.87 34.61 -32.16
C LYS A 833 -26.26 34.64 -30.78
N THR A 834 -25.64 35.78 -30.48
CA THR A 834 -25.05 36.07 -29.17
C THR A 834 -26.09 35.88 -28.07
N SER A 835 -25.70 35.20 -27.00
CA SER A 835 -26.52 34.93 -25.82
C SER A 835 -27.81 34.13 -26.09
N ASN A 836 -27.91 33.40 -27.21
CA ASN A 836 -29.00 32.43 -27.37
C ASN A 836 -28.93 31.30 -26.34
N GLN A 837 -27.71 30.97 -25.88
CA GLN A 837 -27.46 30.04 -24.78
C GLN A 837 -28.27 28.74 -24.90
N VAL A 838 -28.32 28.15 -26.10
CA VAL A 838 -28.99 26.86 -26.33
C VAL A 838 -28.37 25.80 -25.41
N GLY A 839 -29.20 25.12 -24.64
CA GLY A 839 -28.74 24.11 -23.68
C GLY A 839 -28.22 24.68 -22.35
N TRP A 840 -28.49 25.95 -22.01
CA TRP A 840 -28.06 26.56 -20.75
C TRP A 840 -29.03 26.30 -19.60
N GLY A 841 -28.49 25.97 -18.42
CA GLY A 841 -29.25 25.76 -17.18
C GLY A 841 -29.42 24.29 -16.80
N SER A 842 -29.70 24.03 -15.53
CA SER A 842 -29.81 22.67 -14.97
C SER A 842 -31.02 21.89 -15.46
N ALA A 843 -32.08 22.56 -15.95
CA ALA A 843 -33.24 21.91 -16.56
C ALA A 843 -33.26 22.02 -18.10
N ALA A 844 -32.14 22.40 -18.72
CA ALA A 844 -32.04 22.54 -20.17
C ALA A 844 -32.38 21.25 -20.92
N ILE A 845 -32.18 20.09 -20.29
CA ILE A 845 -32.51 18.77 -20.82
C ILE A 845 -33.58 18.13 -19.96
N THR A 846 -34.72 17.82 -20.58
CA THR A 846 -35.70 16.89 -20.01
C THR A 846 -35.54 15.54 -20.70
N VAL A 847 -34.99 14.55 -20.00
CA VAL A 847 -34.87 13.17 -20.49
C VAL A 847 -36.24 12.50 -20.50
N LEU A 848 -36.59 11.82 -21.59
CA LEU A 848 -37.83 11.08 -21.74
C LEU A 848 -37.60 9.58 -21.54
N ASN A 849 -38.61 8.88 -21.02
CA ASN A 849 -38.50 7.44 -20.71
C ASN A 849 -38.22 6.56 -21.94
N ASN A 850 -38.51 7.05 -23.15
CA ASN A 850 -38.26 6.34 -24.41
C ASN A 850 -36.86 6.58 -25.01
N GLY A 851 -35.94 7.22 -24.26
CA GLY A 851 -34.57 7.51 -24.69
C GLY A 851 -34.42 8.80 -25.49
N ASN A 852 -35.51 9.48 -25.84
CA ASN A 852 -35.48 10.82 -26.44
C ASN A 852 -35.32 11.90 -25.36
N TYR A 853 -35.17 13.14 -25.78
CA TYR A 853 -35.02 14.26 -24.84
C TYR A 853 -35.61 15.54 -25.43
N VAL A 854 -35.87 16.51 -24.55
CA VAL A 854 -36.32 17.85 -24.93
C VAL A 854 -35.27 18.85 -24.50
N VAL A 855 -34.90 19.74 -25.42
CA VAL A 855 -34.00 20.87 -25.18
C VAL A 855 -34.81 22.13 -24.97
N THR A 856 -34.57 22.84 -23.87
CA THR A 856 -35.15 24.15 -23.62
C THR A 856 -34.08 25.24 -23.77
N SER A 857 -34.46 26.35 -24.42
CA SER A 857 -33.56 27.45 -24.77
C SER A 857 -34.27 28.78 -24.51
N GLY A 858 -34.47 29.13 -23.24
CA GLY A 858 -35.29 30.28 -22.83
C GLY A 858 -34.82 31.63 -23.37
N PHE A 859 -33.53 31.80 -23.67
CA PHE A 859 -32.95 33.05 -24.19
C PHE A 859 -32.80 33.09 -25.71
N TRP A 860 -33.39 32.11 -26.42
CA TRP A 860 -33.24 32.05 -27.87
C TRP A 860 -34.03 33.17 -28.59
N ASP A 861 -33.42 33.72 -29.64
CA ASP A 861 -33.96 34.83 -30.46
C ASP A 861 -34.52 34.33 -31.79
N ASN A 862 -35.73 34.78 -32.16
CA ASN A 862 -36.28 34.54 -33.51
C ASN A 862 -36.09 35.76 -34.41
N GLY A 863 -35.10 35.71 -35.30
CA GLY A 863 -34.78 36.87 -36.12
C GLY A 863 -34.46 38.07 -35.23
N THR A 864 -35.08 39.23 -35.44
CA THR A 864 -34.84 40.42 -34.60
C THR A 864 -35.60 40.44 -33.28
N VAL A 865 -36.43 39.42 -33.00
CA VAL A 865 -37.23 39.35 -31.77
C VAL A 865 -36.43 38.64 -30.69
N ALA A 866 -36.03 39.39 -29.67
CA ALA A 866 -35.16 38.88 -28.62
C ALA A 866 -35.90 38.02 -27.58
N ASN A 867 -35.24 36.99 -27.05
CA ASN A 867 -35.69 36.18 -25.92
C ASN A 867 -37.12 35.61 -26.10
N VAL A 868 -37.46 35.16 -27.29
CA VAL A 868 -38.75 34.48 -27.50
C VAL A 868 -38.76 33.10 -26.83
N GLY A 869 -37.58 32.50 -26.68
CA GLY A 869 -37.40 31.15 -26.16
C GLY A 869 -37.79 30.08 -27.18
N ALA A 870 -37.23 28.88 -27.00
CA ALA A 870 -37.49 27.72 -27.83
C ALA A 870 -37.51 26.43 -27.02
N VAL A 871 -38.37 25.48 -27.41
CA VAL A 871 -38.43 24.10 -26.91
C VAL A 871 -38.32 23.17 -28.11
N THR A 872 -37.29 22.33 -28.12
CA THR A 872 -36.96 21.44 -29.23
C THR A 872 -37.08 19.99 -28.77
N TRP A 873 -37.90 19.19 -29.44
CA TRP A 873 -37.88 17.74 -29.25
C TRP A 873 -36.70 17.16 -30.02
N CYS A 874 -35.93 16.30 -29.38
CA CYS A 874 -34.71 15.72 -29.95
C CYS A 874 -34.75 14.19 -29.90
N SER A 875 -34.29 13.58 -31.00
CA SER A 875 -34.14 12.13 -31.12
C SER A 875 -32.99 11.64 -30.26
N GLY A 876 -33.23 10.60 -29.47
CA GLY A 876 -32.22 9.87 -28.70
C GLY A 876 -31.27 9.00 -29.54
N LEU A 877 -31.37 9.09 -30.87
CA LEU A 877 -30.59 8.31 -31.84
C LEU A 877 -29.61 9.16 -32.68
N GLY A 878 -29.58 10.49 -32.48
CA GLY A 878 -28.54 11.38 -33.04
C GLY A 878 -28.94 12.30 -34.19
N ASP A 879 -30.20 12.28 -34.66
CA ASP A 879 -30.60 12.99 -35.89
C ASP A 879 -30.90 14.49 -35.71
N THR A 880 -30.85 15.03 -34.48
CA THR A 880 -31.28 16.41 -34.19
C THR A 880 -30.11 17.39 -34.16
N VAL A 881 -29.71 17.87 -35.33
CA VAL A 881 -28.61 18.83 -35.54
C VAL A 881 -29.07 20.06 -36.31
N GLY A 882 -28.23 21.09 -36.38
CA GLY A 882 -28.49 22.35 -37.09
C GLY A 882 -28.89 23.49 -36.17
N THR A 883 -29.25 24.64 -36.75
CA THR A 883 -29.66 25.81 -35.96
C THR A 883 -31.07 25.65 -35.40
N VAL A 884 -31.28 26.04 -34.14
CA VAL A 884 -32.64 26.24 -33.59
C VAL A 884 -33.42 27.23 -34.47
N SER A 885 -34.67 26.90 -34.79
CA SER A 885 -35.52 27.66 -35.70
C SER A 885 -37.01 27.36 -35.45
N ALA A 886 -37.89 28.16 -36.06
CA ALA A 886 -39.33 27.88 -36.04
C ALA A 886 -39.73 26.57 -36.76
N ALA A 887 -38.83 25.96 -37.54
CA ALA A 887 -39.11 24.74 -38.28
C ALA A 887 -38.88 23.46 -37.45
N ASN A 888 -38.03 23.52 -36.43
CA ASN A 888 -37.67 22.39 -35.58
C ASN A 888 -38.03 22.59 -34.11
N SER A 889 -38.47 23.78 -33.71
CA SER A 889 -38.76 24.11 -32.31
C SER A 889 -40.12 24.78 -32.14
N LEU A 890 -40.75 24.52 -31.00
CA LEU A 890 -41.83 25.36 -30.49
C LEU A 890 -41.22 26.65 -29.96
N ILE A 891 -41.66 27.80 -30.46
CA ILE A 891 -41.06 29.10 -30.13
C ILE A 891 -42.09 30.10 -29.61
N GLY A 892 -41.63 31.07 -28.82
CA GLY A 892 -42.41 32.27 -28.53
C GLY A 892 -42.63 33.12 -29.78
N THR A 893 -43.63 34.01 -29.70
CA THR A 893 -43.97 34.94 -30.78
C THR A 893 -43.69 36.39 -30.42
N THR A 894 -43.49 36.71 -29.14
CA THR A 894 -43.23 38.06 -28.66
C THR A 894 -41.91 38.16 -27.89
N LYS A 895 -41.35 39.38 -27.86
CA LYS A 895 -40.10 39.67 -27.15
C LYS A 895 -40.26 39.33 -25.67
N ASN A 896 -39.30 38.60 -25.11
CA ASN A 896 -39.31 38.18 -23.70
C ASN A 896 -40.44 37.19 -23.34
N ASP A 897 -40.91 36.37 -24.29
CA ASP A 897 -41.80 35.24 -23.97
C ASP A 897 -41.08 34.19 -23.10
N TYR A 898 -39.77 34.03 -23.28
CA TYR A 898 -38.94 33.05 -22.59
C TYR A 898 -39.53 31.63 -22.59
N ILE A 899 -40.08 31.18 -23.73
CA ILE A 899 -40.59 29.81 -23.85
C ILE A 899 -39.47 28.82 -23.54
N GLY A 900 -39.68 27.98 -22.52
CA GLY A 900 -38.69 27.02 -22.03
C GLY A 900 -37.73 27.56 -20.95
N SER A 901 -37.97 28.70 -20.31
CA SER A 901 -37.21 29.12 -19.11
C SER A 901 -37.76 28.54 -17.81
N ASP A 902 -36.89 28.35 -16.82
CA ASP A 902 -37.17 27.78 -15.49
C ASP A 902 -37.84 28.74 -14.48
N ASP A 903 -38.29 29.93 -14.90
CA ASP A 903 -38.86 30.88 -13.95
C ASP A 903 -40.25 30.40 -13.48
N ALA A 904 -40.37 30.12 -12.18
CA ALA A 904 -41.34 29.23 -11.54
C ALA A 904 -42.82 29.67 -11.61
N ALA A 905 -43.21 30.58 -12.49
CA ALA A 905 -44.54 31.19 -12.50
C ALA A 905 -45.41 30.97 -13.75
N SER A 906 -44.95 30.44 -14.90
CA SER A 906 -45.90 30.23 -16.03
C SER A 906 -45.55 29.31 -17.21
N ASN A 907 -44.31 28.86 -17.46
CA ASN A 907 -43.94 28.29 -18.78
C ASN A 907 -43.25 26.91 -18.77
N ASN A 908 -43.51 26.04 -17.79
CA ASN A 908 -42.80 24.77 -17.67
C ASN A 908 -43.26 23.72 -18.69
N VAL A 909 -42.30 23.10 -19.38
CA VAL A 909 -42.49 21.84 -20.10
C VAL A 909 -42.54 20.70 -19.09
N LYS A 910 -43.69 20.03 -18.93
CA LYS A 910 -43.81 18.80 -18.14
C LYS A 910 -43.94 17.62 -19.08
N ALA A 911 -43.13 16.58 -18.88
CA ALA A 911 -43.36 15.28 -19.50
C ALA A 911 -44.69 14.72 -18.97
N LEU A 912 -45.71 14.64 -19.82
CA LEU A 912 -46.95 13.94 -19.51
C LEU A 912 -46.69 12.44 -19.66
N SER A 913 -46.91 11.65 -18.60
CA SER A 913 -46.84 10.19 -18.71
C SER A 913 -48.03 9.70 -19.53
N MET A 914 -47.80 8.69 -20.39
CA MET A 914 -48.85 8.03 -21.19
C MET A 914 -49.93 7.34 -20.35
N GLU A 915 -49.86 7.35 -19.01
CA GLU A 915 -50.91 6.83 -18.13
C GLU A 915 -52.12 7.78 -17.99
N THR A 916 -52.10 8.96 -18.62
CA THR A 916 -53.19 9.96 -18.50
C THR A 916 -53.77 10.45 -19.84
N MET A 917 -53.61 9.70 -20.93
CA MET A 917 -54.38 9.91 -22.18
C MET A 917 -55.30 8.75 -22.49
#